data_AF-A0A1G9MIC9-F1
#
_entry.id   AF-A0A1G9MIC9-F1
#
_cell.length_a   1.000
_cell.length_b   1.000
_cell.length_c   1.000
_cell.angle_alpha   90.00
_cell.angle_beta   90.00
_cell.angle_gamma   90.00
#
_symmetry.space_group_name_H-M   'P 1'
#
loop_
_entity.id
_entity.type
_entity.pdbx_description
1 polymer ?
#
loop_
_entity_poly.entity_id
_entity_poly.type
_entity_poly.pdbx_seq_one_letter_code
_entity_poly.pdbx_strand_id
1 'polypeptide(L)'
;MQTPSDHAYPDHWEADVVLRDGGTAHIRPITTEDAERLVSFYEQVSDESKYYRFFAPYPRLSAKDVHRFTHHDYVDRVGLAVTVGGEFIATVRYDRINADGMPASAPADEAEVAFLVQDAHQGRGVASTLLEHIAAVARERGIRRFAAEVLPANNKMIKVFTDAGYTQRRSFEEGSVHLTLDLEPTARSLAVQRAREQRAEARSVQRLLAPRSVAVIGAGRAPGGVGRAVLRNLLDAGYTGRTYAVNRSLVLDMHEIDGVPAHRSVGEIVAETGEPVDLAVVAVPAERVPEVVADCGEHGVQGLVVLAAGYAESGPEGLERQRELVRQARSYGMRIIGPNAFGIINTANGVRLNASLAPESPARGRTGLFTQSGAIGIALLSGLHRRGTGLSSFISAGNRADLSGNDFLQYWYEDPDTDVVLLYLESIGNPRKFTRLARRTAAVKPVVVVKGARHSGSAPPGHAVPTTRVPYATVSEVLRQAGVIRVDTVTELVDAGALLASQPLPAGPRVAILGNSESLGLLTYDACLTEGLRPLRPRDLTTAATPDDFCDALAAALRDDACDAVVVNAIPWVGENGATESGDGEVLAAALRAATASAPAKPVLVVHVELGGLADALAAASSSAPASPHRGPGAAADSGPGADPGATAANAPPVLAPGTDQGLRPGNRADGSGPGQGPAPVLGTPAARGPDTAAGPGTGAPPEPGTGIRAGGSSAAARGPAQGPGDAQADGPGGPGAAATATPPAPGAGARADVPDATAPAGRPGEGPPAARGEAARIPAYPAAERAVRALAEAVRYAQWRRDAAEPGKVPEYDDIDEGGAAELIQGLLDAAPGERGVTLPENDARRLLERYGITVLPTLAAPDADTAAEAAARLGYPVALKTTAPHLRHRPDLGGVRLDLADERQVRQAYAELTESLGKSEELQPVVQSMVPRGVDTVVRAAIDPAVGAVLSFGLAGPATELLGDTAHRLVPATDRDAAQLIRSIRTAPLLFGWRGSAPVDTAALEELLLRVSRLVDDHPEVVGVGLEPVVVAQHGLSVLGASVRLAPPPPRTDLGPRTLPSY
;
A
#
# COMPACT_ATOMS: atom_id res chain seq x y z
N MET A 1 -46.51 25.46 6.79
CA MET A 1 -45.99 24.80 8.00
C MET A 1 -45.72 23.35 7.64
N GLN A 2 -44.46 23.00 7.39
CA GLN A 2 -44.03 21.60 7.46
C GLN A 2 -43.89 21.24 8.94
N THR A 3 -44.21 20.00 9.29
CA THR A 3 -43.96 19.45 10.63
C THR A 3 -42.45 19.26 10.86
N PRO A 4 -41.95 19.27 12.11
CA PRO A 4 -40.51 19.21 12.40
C PRO A 4 -39.82 17.85 12.13
N SER A 5 -40.39 17.00 11.26
CA SER A 5 -40.03 15.59 11.07
C SER A 5 -39.36 15.26 9.72
N ASP A 6 -39.14 16.25 8.85
CA ASP A 6 -38.77 16.03 7.44
C ASP A 6 -37.25 16.04 7.16
N HIS A 7 -36.39 16.16 8.17
CA HIS A 7 -34.94 16.03 8.00
C HIS A 7 -34.49 14.60 8.27
N ALA A 8 -34.22 13.85 7.19
CA ALA A 8 -33.70 12.49 7.26
C ALA A 8 -32.39 12.42 8.07
N TYR A 9 -32.23 11.37 8.86
CA TYR A 9 -31.03 11.15 9.68
C TYR A 9 -29.80 10.98 8.76
N PRO A 10 -28.70 11.74 8.99
CA PRO A 10 -27.54 11.68 8.11
C PRO A 10 -26.59 10.54 8.52
N ASP A 11 -26.95 9.30 8.14
CA ASP A 11 -26.16 8.08 8.38
C ASP A 11 -24.68 8.22 7.97
N HIS A 12 -24.39 8.99 6.90
CA HIS A 12 -23.04 9.18 6.37
C HIS A 12 -22.13 10.05 7.26
N TRP A 13 -22.67 10.65 8.33
CA TRP A 13 -21.87 11.33 9.36
C TRP A 13 -21.41 10.39 10.48
N GLU A 14 -21.86 9.14 10.50
CA GLU A 14 -21.38 8.15 11.48
C GLU A 14 -19.95 7.69 11.16
N ALA A 15 -19.13 7.57 12.21
CA ALA A 15 -17.72 7.21 12.08
C ALA A 15 -17.18 6.52 13.33
N ASP A 16 -16.58 5.35 13.17
CA ASP A 16 -15.65 4.81 14.15
C ASP A 16 -14.31 5.54 14.06
N VAL A 17 -13.69 5.91 15.18
CA VAL A 17 -12.48 6.73 15.23
C VAL A 17 -11.43 6.14 16.16
N VAL A 18 -10.15 6.36 15.87
CA VAL A 18 -9.04 6.01 16.78
C VAL A 18 -8.67 7.23 17.64
N LEU A 19 -8.71 7.03 18.95
CA LEU A 19 -8.33 8.01 19.98
C LEU A 19 -6.81 8.02 20.21
N ARG A 20 -6.30 9.06 20.88
CA ARG A 20 -4.86 9.30 21.10
C ARG A 20 -4.18 8.20 21.92
N ASP A 21 -4.94 7.49 22.75
CA ASP A 21 -4.51 6.35 23.55
C ASP A 21 -4.48 5.02 22.77
N GLY A 22 -4.98 5.02 21.53
CA GLY A 22 -5.12 3.83 20.68
C GLY A 22 -6.45 3.08 20.83
N GLY A 23 -7.36 3.55 21.70
CA GLY A 23 -8.73 3.02 21.79
C GLY A 23 -9.62 3.49 20.65
N THR A 24 -10.75 2.81 20.44
CA THR A 24 -11.81 3.32 19.54
C THR A 24 -12.88 4.10 20.30
N ALA A 25 -13.60 4.92 19.55
CA ALA A 25 -14.91 5.43 19.92
C ALA A 25 -15.77 5.56 18.65
N HIS A 26 -17.08 5.67 18.82
CA HIS A 26 -18.01 5.86 17.72
C HIS A 26 -18.57 7.28 17.76
N ILE A 27 -18.62 7.97 16.61
CA ILE A 27 -19.18 9.31 16.45
C ILE A 27 -20.45 9.21 15.62
N ARG A 28 -21.54 9.82 16.08
CA ARG A 28 -22.79 9.89 15.31
C ARG A 28 -23.60 11.15 15.62
N PRO A 29 -24.57 11.54 14.75
CA PRO A 29 -25.56 12.56 15.08
C PRO A 29 -26.36 12.24 16.35
N ILE A 30 -26.69 13.28 17.13
CA ILE A 30 -27.54 13.19 18.32
C ILE A 30 -29.01 13.17 17.88
N THR A 31 -29.76 12.16 18.33
CA THR A 31 -31.19 12.01 18.03
C THR A 31 -32.06 12.45 19.22
N THR A 32 -33.37 12.53 19.00
CA THR A 32 -34.36 12.82 20.05
C THR A 32 -34.44 11.75 21.14
N GLU A 33 -34.03 10.52 20.84
CA GLU A 33 -33.98 9.38 21.78
C GLU A 33 -32.81 9.46 22.76
N ASP A 34 -31.80 10.29 22.49
CA ASP A 34 -30.61 10.43 23.35
C ASP A 34 -30.83 11.28 24.61
N ALA A 35 -32.07 11.69 24.91
CA ALA A 35 -32.39 12.54 26.05
C ALA A 35 -31.89 11.97 27.39
N GLU A 36 -32.08 10.67 27.63
CA GLU A 36 -31.64 10.00 28.86
C GLU A 36 -30.11 9.83 28.89
N ARG A 37 -29.49 9.45 27.76
CA ARG A 37 -28.02 9.33 27.62
C ARG A 37 -27.32 10.66 27.87
N LEU A 38 -27.86 11.75 27.33
CA LEU A 38 -27.36 13.10 27.53
C LEU A 38 -27.41 13.53 29.00
N VAL A 39 -28.49 13.19 29.72
CA VAL A 39 -28.61 13.47 31.16
C VAL A 39 -27.61 12.62 31.97
N SER A 40 -27.53 11.31 31.72
CA SER A 40 -26.55 10.41 32.34
C SER A 40 -25.12 10.93 32.19
N PHE A 41 -24.70 11.26 30.96
CA PHE A 41 -23.41 11.88 30.67
C PHE A 41 -23.21 13.19 31.43
N TYR A 42 -24.23 14.07 31.45
CA TYR A 42 -24.13 15.37 32.12
C TYR A 42 -23.91 15.24 33.64
N GLU A 43 -24.53 14.26 34.29
CA GLU A 43 -24.32 13.98 35.72
C GLU A 43 -22.88 13.54 36.01
N GLN A 44 -22.22 12.86 35.07
CA GLN A 44 -20.84 12.38 35.19
C GLN A 44 -19.75 13.43 34.84
N VAL A 45 -20.13 14.61 34.34
CA VAL A 45 -19.19 15.73 34.06
C VAL A 45 -18.96 16.57 35.31
N SER A 46 -17.72 17.00 35.56
CA SER A 46 -17.37 17.85 36.71
C SER A 46 -18.01 19.24 36.66
N ASP A 47 -18.22 19.85 37.83
CA ASP A 47 -18.75 21.21 37.94
C ASP A 47 -17.81 22.26 37.31
N GLU A 48 -16.50 22.01 37.29
CA GLU A 48 -15.51 22.84 36.57
C GLU A 48 -15.74 22.77 35.05
N SER A 49 -15.85 21.56 34.49
CA SER A 49 -16.12 21.36 33.06
C SER A 49 -17.49 21.92 32.64
N LYS A 50 -18.50 21.86 33.52
CA LYS A 50 -19.80 22.54 33.34
C LYS A 50 -19.64 24.07 33.35
N TYR A 51 -18.96 24.62 34.35
CA TYR A 51 -18.73 26.07 34.45
C TYR A 51 -17.98 26.62 33.23
N TYR A 52 -16.95 25.94 32.73
CA TYR A 52 -16.25 26.35 31.51
C TYR A 52 -17.09 26.25 30.23
N ARG A 53 -18.17 25.46 30.21
CA ARG A 53 -19.07 25.33 29.06
C ARG A 53 -20.21 26.36 29.07
N PHE A 54 -20.76 26.69 30.23
CA PHE A 54 -21.95 27.54 30.35
C PHE A 54 -21.67 28.93 30.96
N PHE A 55 -20.43 29.20 31.36
CA PHE A 55 -19.95 30.43 32.01
C PHE A 55 -20.68 30.79 33.32
N ALA A 56 -21.44 29.84 33.87
CA ALA A 56 -22.24 29.97 35.08
C ALA A 56 -22.36 28.61 35.79
N PRO A 57 -22.68 28.58 37.10
CA PRO A 57 -23.01 27.35 37.80
C PRO A 57 -24.23 26.67 37.18
N TYR A 58 -24.02 25.54 36.51
CA TYR A 58 -25.05 24.81 35.78
C TYR A 58 -25.09 23.34 36.25
N PRO A 59 -25.65 23.05 37.44
CA PRO A 59 -25.50 21.74 38.06
C PRO A 59 -26.34 20.63 37.37
N ARG A 60 -27.43 21.00 36.69
CA ARG A 60 -28.34 20.09 35.97
C ARG A 60 -28.90 20.78 34.73
N LEU A 61 -29.20 19.99 33.70
CA LEU A 61 -29.94 20.46 32.52
C LEU A 61 -31.43 20.61 32.85
N SER A 62 -32.08 21.67 32.36
CA SER A 62 -33.55 21.75 32.40
C SER A 62 -34.16 20.92 31.26
N ALA A 63 -35.44 20.57 31.37
CA ALA A 63 -36.16 19.87 30.29
C ALA A 63 -36.12 20.64 28.95
N LYS A 64 -36.03 21.98 29.00
CA LYS A 64 -35.87 22.83 27.82
C LYS A 64 -34.49 22.69 27.18
N ASP A 65 -33.44 22.53 27.98
CA ASP A 65 -32.07 22.36 27.48
C ASP A 65 -31.87 20.96 26.90
N VAL A 66 -32.38 19.92 27.59
CA VAL A 66 -32.38 18.55 27.07
C VAL A 66 -33.09 18.49 25.72
N HIS A 67 -34.27 19.10 25.59
CA HIS A 67 -34.96 19.22 24.30
C HIS A 67 -34.13 19.98 23.25
N ARG A 68 -33.58 21.16 23.59
CA ARG A 68 -32.74 21.95 22.67
C ARG A 68 -31.49 21.20 22.20
N PHE A 69 -30.92 20.33 23.04
CA PHE A 69 -29.66 19.62 22.79
C PHE A 69 -29.85 18.22 22.19
N THR A 70 -31.09 17.78 21.96
CA THR A 70 -31.41 16.54 21.22
C THR A 70 -32.21 16.76 19.94
N HIS A 71 -32.93 17.89 19.85
CA HIS A 71 -33.75 18.23 18.69
C HIS A 71 -32.95 19.16 17.76
N HIS A 72 -32.31 18.53 16.77
CA HIS A 72 -31.49 19.13 15.71
C HIS A 72 -32.21 19.03 14.36
N ASP A 73 -31.99 20.00 13.48
CA ASP A 73 -32.52 20.00 12.10
C ASP A 73 -31.51 19.45 11.07
N TYR A 74 -30.28 19.18 11.51
CA TYR A 74 -29.17 18.70 10.68
C TYR A 74 -28.74 19.65 9.54
N VAL A 75 -29.10 20.93 9.60
CA VAL A 75 -28.80 21.96 8.57
C VAL A 75 -28.22 23.23 9.18
N ASP A 76 -28.98 23.88 10.07
CA ASP A 76 -28.60 25.11 10.79
C ASP A 76 -28.22 24.81 12.24
N ARG A 77 -28.73 23.70 12.79
CA ARG A 77 -28.44 23.20 14.13
C ARG A 77 -28.03 21.74 14.06
N VAL A 78 -26.77 21.45 14.35
CA VAL A 78 -26.20 20.09 14.32
C VAL A 78 -25.60 19.76 15.68
N GLY A 79 -25.88 18.55 16.18
CA GLY A 79 -25.18 17.96 17.32
C GLY A 79 -24.63 16.58 16.98
N LEU A 80 -23.38 16.32 17.36
CA LEU A 80 -22.74 15.00 17.28
C LEU A 80 -22.34 14.54 18.70
N ALA A 81 -22.51 13.26 18.98
CA ALA A 81 -22.02 12.60 20.19
C ALA A 81 -20.88 11.64 19.87
N VAL A 82 -19.99 11.46 20.85
CA VAL A 82 -18.99 10.39 20.85
C VAL A 82 -19.41 9.37 21.91
N THR A 83 -19.44 8.09 21.54
CA THR A 83 -19.84 7.00 22.42
C THR A 83 -18.78 5.92 22.56
N VAL A 84 -18.78 5.28 23.73
CA VAL A 84 -18.06 4.04 24.05
C VAL A 84 -18.99 3.20 24.92
N GLY A 85 -19.17 1.92 24.58
CA GLY A 85 -20.20 1.04 25.18
C GLY A 85 -21.64 1.47 24.89
N GLY A 86 -21.85 2.40 23.93
CA GLY A 86 -23.14 3.08 23.70
C GLY A 86 -23.37 4.30 24.59
N GLU A 87 -22.58 4.50 25.64
CA GLU A 87 -22.65 5.63 26.55
C GLU A 87 -21.95 6.87 25.97
N PHE A 88 -22.50 8.06 26.25
CA PHE A 88 -21.96 9.33 25.80
C PHE A 88 -20.70 9.70 26.61
N ILE A 89 -19.57 9.94 25.92
CA ILE A 89 -18.31 10.39 26.53
C ILE A 89 -17.95 11.84 26.18
N ALA A 90 -18.56 12.37 25.11
CA ALA A 90 -18.46 13.76 24.69
C ALA A 90 -19.59 14.15 23.74
N THR A 91 -19.87 15.44 23.65
CA THR A 91 -20.75 16.03 22.65
C THR A 91 -20.14 17.28 22.03
N VAL A 92 -20.52 17.57 20.78
CA VAL A 92 -20.28 18.85 20.11
C VAL A 92 -21.56 19.28 19.42
N ARG A 93 -21.79 20.59 19.37
CA ARG A 93 -22.86 21.18 18.55
C ARG A 93 -22.40 22.45 17.86
N TYR A 94 -23.01 22.76 16.73
CA TYR A 94 -23.06 24.12 16.21
C TYR A 94 -24.49 24.61 16.03
N ASP A 95 -24.70 25.92 16.20
CA ASP A 95 -25.90 26.64 15.77
C ASP A 95 -25.43 27.73 14.77
N ARG A 96 -26.00 27.83 13.57
CA ARG A 96 -25.66 28.84 12.54
C ARG A 96 -26.04 30.24 13.02
N ILE A 97 -25.17 31.22 12.80
CA ILE A 97 -25.34 32.61 13.27
C ILE A 97 -25.17 33.63 12.14
N ASN A 98 -25.76 34.81 12.33
CA ASN A 98 -25.46 36.01 11.54
C ASN A 98 -24.25 36.77 12.12
N ALA A 99 -23.89 37.89 11.49
CA ALA A 99 -22.78 38.76 11.94
C ALA A 99 -22.97 39.37 13.35
N ASP A 100 -24.20 39.36 13.89
CA ASP A 100 -24.53 39.86 15.23
C ASP A 100 -24.60 38.72 16.28
N GLY A 101 -24.20 37.49 15.93
CA GLY A 101 -24.25 36.32 16.81
C GLY A 101 -25.65 35.70 17.00
N MET A 102 -26.66 36.17 16.25
CA MET A 102 -28.05 35.70 16.37
C MET A 102 -28.32 34.50 15.45
N PRO A 103 -29.17 33.53 15.84
CA PRO A 103 -29.49 32.36 15.02
C PRO A 103 -29.99 32.72 13.62
N ALA A 104 -29.42 32.05 12.61
CA ALA A 104 -29.65 32.34 11.19
C ALA A 104 -29.74 31.06 10.34
N SER A 105 -30.17 31.24 9.09
CA SER A 105 -30.15 30.21 8.04
C SER A 105 -29.25 30.65 6.88
N ALA A 106 -29.09 29.81 5.86
CA ALA A 106 -28.43 30.21 4.60
C ALA A 106 -29.03 31.52 4.05
N PRO A 107 -28.21 32.46 3.52
CA PRO A 107 -26.83 32.30 3.06
C PRO A 107 -25.73 32.63 4.09
N ALA A 108 -26.03 32.76 5.39
CA ALA A 108 -25.00 33.01 6.41
C ALA A 108 -23.99 31.84 6.45
N ASP A 109 -22.68 32.15 6.48
CA ASP A 109 -21.59 31.16 6.37
C ASP A 109 -20.79 30.95 7.67
N GLU A 110 -21.38 31.33 8.81
CA GLU A 110 -20.75 31.29 10.14
C GLU A 110 -21.64 30.56 11.16
N ALA A 111 -21.03 29.83 12.10
CA ALA A 111 -21.74 29.11 13.16
C ALA A 111 -21.01 29.18 14.51
N GLU A 112 -21.75 29.31 15.61
CA GLU A 112 -21.21 29.16 16.97
C GLU A 112 -20.98 27.68 17.25
N VAL A 113 -19.76 27.26 17.63
CA VAL A 113 -19.42 25.85 17.93
C VAL A 113 -19.06 25.66 19.40
N ALA A 114 -19.57 24.59 20.02
CA ALA A 114 -19.32 24.31 21.43
C ALA A 114 -19.25 22.82 21.78
N PHE A 115 -18.40 22.49 22.76
CA PHE A 115 -17.98 21.14 23.10
C PHE A 115 -18.18 20.83 24.59
N LEU A 116 -18.51 19.59 24.92
CA LEU A 116 -18.45 19.06 26.29
C LEU A 116 -17.79 17.68 26.27
N VAL A 117 -16.82 17.43 27.14
CA VAL A 117 -16.08 16.15 27.21
C VAL A 117 -15.98 15.73 28.68
N GLN A 118 -16.38 14.49 28.96
CA GLN A 118 -16.28 13.92 30.30
C GLN A 118 -14.84 13.90 30.79
N ASP A 119 -14.61 14.26 32.05
CA ASP A 119 -13.28 14.47 32.63
C ASP A 119 -12.39 13.22 32.53
N ALA A 120 -12.95 12.03 32.75
CA ALA A 120 -12.27 10.75 32.57
C ALA A 120 -11.83 10.45 31.12
N HIS A 121 -12.38 11.16 30.13
CA HIS A 121 -12.07 11.01 28.70
C HIS A 121 -11.23 12.19 28.15
N GLN A 122 -10.89 13.18 28.97
CA GLN A 122 -9.99 14.26 28.59
C GLN A 122 -8.56 13.73 28.31
N GLY A 123 -7.80 14.45 27.49
CA GLY A 123 -6.45 14.02 27.07
C GLY A 123 -6.40 12.92 26.00
N ARG A 124 -7.45 12.09 25.87
CA ARG A 124 -7.60 11.03 24.86
C ARG A 124 -7.80 11.54 23.41
N GLY A 125 -7.79 12.86 23.20
CA GLY A 125 -7.91 13.49 21.88
C GLY A 125 -9.35 13.64 21.36
N VAL A 126 -10.37 13.29 22.16
CA VAL A 126 -11.79 13.30 21.77
C VAL A 126 -12.24 14.64 21.19
N ALA A 127 -11.93 15.76 21.86
CA ALA A 127 -12.29 17.11 21.38
C ALA A 127 -11.68 17.45 20.02
N SER A 128 -10.43 17.05 19.75
CA SER A 128 -9.79 17.24 18.45
C SER A 128 -10.47 16.42 17.35
N THR A 129 -10.84 15.17 17.64
CA THR A 129 -11.58 14.33 16.69
C THR A 129 -12.97 14.88 16.42
N LEU A 130 -13.69 15.35 17.45
CA LEU A 130 -14.99 16.03 17.29
C LEU A 130 -14.88 17.29 16.44
N LEU A 131 -13.87 18.13 16.67
CA LEU A 131 -13.65 19.35 15.89
C LEU A 131 -13.40 19.03 14.40
N GLU A 132 -12.62 17.98 14.12
CA GLU A 132 -12.36 17.50 12.75
C GLU A 132 -13.66 17.01 12.06
N HIS A 133 -14.54 16.29 12.77
CA HIS A 133 -15.81 15.79 12.21
C HIS A 133 -16.85 16.89 12.04
N ILE A 134 -17.09 17.72 13.07
CA ILE A 134 -18.09 18.79 13.00
C ILE A 134 -17.72 19.86 11.96
N ALA A 135 -16.43 20.12 11.73
CA ALA A 135 -15.97 21.01 10.66
C ALA A 135 -16.27 20.45 9.26
N ALA A 136 -16.09 19.14 9.05
CA ALA A 136 -16.46 18.49 7.79
C ALA A 136 -17.98 18.57 7.54
N VAL A 137 -18.78 18.29 8.57
CA VAL A 137 -20.25 18.41 8.53
C VAL A 137 -20.71 19.84 8.25
N ALA A 138 -20.11 20.83 8.91
CA ALA A 138 -20.46 22.24 8.73
C ALA A 138 -20.14 22.73 7.31
N ARG A 139 -19.01 22.28 6.72
CA ARG A 139 -18.67 22.54 5.31
C ARG A 139 -19.70 21.95 4.33
N GLU A 140 -20.20 20.74 4.59
CA GLU A 140 -21.29 20.14 3.80
C GLU A 140 -22.58 20.99 3.86
N ARG A 141 -22.77 21.79 4.91
CA ARG A 141 -23.87 22.75 5.09
C ARG A 141 -23.51 24.20 4.76
N GLY A 142 -22.42 24.42 4.02
CA GLY A 142 -22.01 25.74 3.52
C GLY A 142 -21.46 26.70 4.57
N ILE A 143 -21.07 26.22 5.76
CA ILE A 143 -20.36 27.02 6.76
C ILE A 143 -18.88 27.11 6.35
N ARG A 144 -18.35 28.33 6.35
CA ARG A 144 -16.93 28.63 6.14
C ARG A 144 -16.18 28.96 7.41
N ARG A 145 -16.85 29.47 8.46
CA ARG A 145 -16.21 29.83 9.74
C ARG A 145 -16.96 29.27 10.94
N PHE A 146 -16.22 28.88 11.97
CA PHE A 146 -16.76 28.77 13.32
C PHE A 146 -16.35 29.96 14.18
N ALA A 147 -17.28 30.41 15.01
CA ALA A 147 -17.02 31.25 16.18
C ALA A 147 -17.10 30.38 17.44
N ALA A 148 -16.24 30.63 18.42
CA ALA A 148 -16.29 29.98 19.73
C ALA A 148 -15.82 30.95 20.82
N GLU A 149 -16.59 31.04 21.90
CA GLU A 149 -16.18 31.75 23.11
C GLU A 149 -15.58 30.78 24.13
N VAL A 150 -14.48 31.17 24.75
CA VAL A 150 -13.79 30.35 25.76
C VAL A 150 -13.29 31.24 26.89
N LEU A 151 -13.55 30.88 28.14
CA LEU A 151 -12.99 31.61 29.29
C LEU A 151 -11.45 31.55 29.28
N PRO A 152 -10.73 32.66 29.59
CA PRO A 152 -9.26 32.70 29.61
C PRO A 152 -8.60 31.62 30.48
N ALA A 153 -9.30 31.15 31.53
CA ALA A 153 -8.82 30.08 32.40
C ALA A 153 -8.78 28.69 31.73
N ASN A 154 -9.61 28.45 30.70
CA ASN A 154 -9.71 27.15 30.02
C ASN A 154 -8.60 26.96 28.98
N ASN A 155 -7.36 26.94 29.46
CA ASN A 155 -6.14 26.72 28.67
C ASN A 155 -6.19 25.39 27.88
N LYS A 156 -6.91 24.37 28.39
CA LYS A 156 -7.13 23.09 27.69
C LYS A 156 -7.85 23.30 26.36
N MET A 157 -8.99 23.99 26.35
CA MET A 157 -9.75 24.23 25.12
C MET A 157 -9.05 25.22 24.18
N ILE A 158 -8.45 26.30 24.72
CA ILE A 158 -7.65 27.24 23.91
C ILE A 158 -6.54 26.48 23.18
N LYS A 159 -5.88 25.52 23.83
CA LYS A 159 -4.89 24.66 23.19
C LYS A 159 -5.49 23.73 22.13
N VAL A 160 -6.67 23.14 22.32
CA VAL A 160 -7.32 22.30 21.29
C VAL A 160 -7.56 23.07 19.99
N PHE A 161 -8.09 24.29 20.08
CA PHE A 161 -8.29 25.16 18.91
C PHE A 161 -6.97 25.61 18.29
N THR A 162 -6.00 26.05 19.11
CA THR A 162 -4.67 26.47 18.63
C THR A 162 -3.93 25.33 17.92
N ASP A 163 -3.95 24.13 18.51
CA ASP A 163 -3.30 22.94 17.95
C ASP A 163 -4.01 22.42 16.70
N ALA A 164 -5.25 22.82 16.40
CA ALA A 164 -5.96 22.41 15.19
C ALA A 164 -5.42 23.07 13.90
N GLY A 165 -4.56 24.08 14.03
CA GLY A 165 -3.80 24.65 12.90
C GLY A 165 -4.56 25.70 12.08
N TYR A 166 -5.65 26.24 12.62
CA TYR A 166 -6.49 27.26 12.00
C TYR A 166 -6.12 28.69 12.46
N THR A 167 -6.45 29.68 11.64
CA THR A 167 -6.04 31.09 11.82
C THR A 167 -6.87 31.78 12.90
N GLN A 168 -6.33 31.89 14.12
CA GLN A 168 -6.98 32.52 15.26
C GLN A 168 -6.89 34.06 15.21
N ARG A 169 -8.02 34.75 15.28
CA ARG A 169 -8.09 36.13 15.83
C ARG A 169 -8.48 36.05 17.30
N ARG A 170 -7.84 36.87 18.14
CA ARG A 170 -8.17 37.03 19.57
C ARG A 170 -8.63 38.46 19.80
N SER A 171 -9.90 38.66 20.11
CA SER A 171 -10.35 39.85 20.85
C SER A 171 -10.44 39.49 22.34
N PHE A 172 -10.11 40.47 23.19
CA PHE A 172 -10.38 40.43 24.63
C PHE A 172 -11.55 41.37 24.88
N GLU A 173 -12.77 40.83 24.78
CA GLU A 173 -14.01 41.57 25.01
C GLU A 173 -14.76 40.87 26.15
N GLU A 174 -15.33 41.67 27.06
CA GLU A 174 -16.20 41.25 28.18
C GLU A 174 -15.70 40.12 29.11
N GLY A 175 -14.41 39.78 29.06
CA GLY A 175 -13.77 38.78 29.93
C GLY A 175 -13.74 37.35 29.39
N SER A 176 -14.24 37.12 28.17
CA SER A 176 -14.04 35.88 27.42
C SER A 176 -12.90 36.04 26.39
N VAL A 177 -12.47 34.93 25.79
CA VAL A 177 -11.61 34.92 24.59
C VAL A 177 -12.48 34.49 23.42
N HIS A 178 -12.72 35.39 22.47
CA HIS A 178 -13.39 35.04 21.22
C HIS A 178 -12.41 34.37 20.26
N LEU A 179 -12.84 33.28 19.63
CA LEU A 179 -12.05 32.45 18.71
C LEU A 179 -12.79 32.28 17.38
N THR A 180 -12.26 32.87 16.32
CA THR A 180 -12.71 32.55 14.95
C THR A 180 -11.84 31.45 14.35
N LEU A 181 -12.46 30.51 13.63
CA LEU A 181 -11.85 29.34 13.01
C LEU A 181 -12.28 29.29 11.54
N ASP A 182 -11.37 29.49 10.60
CA ASP A 182 -11.65 29.22 9.18
C ASP A 182 -11.72 27.71 8.95
N LEU A 183 -12.72 27.20 8.22
CA LEU A 183 -12.89 25.76 7.98
C LEU A 183 -12.17 25.25 6.73
N GLU A 184 -11.63 26.14 5.89
CA GLU A 184 -10.87 25.74 4.71
C GLU A 184 -9.57 25.00 5.11
N PRO A 185 -9.34 23.75 4.61
CA PRO A 185 -8.14 22.99 5.00
C PRO A 185 -6.86 23.61 4.45
N THR A 186 -6.00 24.10 5.36
CA THR A 186 -4.65 24.54 4.98
C THR A 186 -3.67 23.38 4.94
N ALA A 187 -2.56 23.52 4.21
CA ALA A 187 -1.48 22.53 4.23
C ALA A 187 -0.96 22.24 5.66
N ARG A 188 -1.02 23.25 6.55
CA ARG A 188 -0.65 23.12 7.98
C ARG A 188 -1.66 22.30 8.77
N SER A 189 -2.96 22.56 8.64
CA SER A 189 -3.97 21.78 9.39
C SER A 189 -4.03 20.32 8.92
N LEU A 190 -3.91 20.08 7.60
CA LEU A 190 -3.79 18.72 7.04
C LEU A 190 -2.54 17.98 7.56
N ALA A 191 -1.39 18.64 7.66
CA ALA A 191 -0.18 18.04 8.22
C ALA A 191 -0.35 17.65 9.70
N VAL A 192 -1.01 18.50 10.51
CA VAL A 192 -1.31 18.18 11.91
C VAL A 192 -2.30 17.03 12.04
N GLN A 193 -3.37 17.02 11.24
CA GLN A 193 -4.36 15.94 11.21
C GLN A 193 -3.69 14.59 10.88
N ARG A 194 -2.85 14.55 9.84
CA ARG A 194 -2.07 13.35 9.44
C ARG A 194 -1.09 12.89 10.53
N ALA A 195 -0.48 13.81 11.27
CA ALA A 195 0.38 13.47 12.40
C ALA A 195 -0.40 12.95 13.63
N ARG A 196 -1.65 13.40 13.82
CA ARG A 196 -2.57 12.85 14.84
C ARG A 196 -3.07 11.46 14.46
N GLU A 197 -3.48 11.27 13.20
CA GLU A 197 -3.83 9.97 12.60
C GLU A 197 -2.72 8.95 12.86
N GLN A 198 -1.49 9.29 12.48
CA GLN A 198 -0.32 8.43 12.63
C GLN A 198 -0.09 8.00 14.09
N ARG A 199 -0.03 8.94 15.04
CA ARG A 199 0.24 8.61 16.44
C ARG A 199 -0.88 7.78 17.08
N ALA A 200 -2.13 8.05 16.73
CA ALA A 200 -3.29 7.30 17.24
C ALA A 200 -3.28 5.85 16.72
N GLU A 201 -3.08 5.65 15.42
CA GLU A 201 -3.02 4.31 14.81
C GLU A 201 -1.78 3.52 15.24
N ALA A 202 -0.61 4.16 15.31
CA ALA A 202 0.60 3.54 15.82
C ALA A 202 0.43 3.08 17.28
N ARG A 203 -0.20 3.90 18.14
CA ARG A 203 -0.50 3.52 19.54
C ARG A 203 -1.53 2.40 19.62
N SER A 204 -2.54 2.41 18.75
CA SER A 204 -3.54 1.35 18.61
C SER A 204 -2.96 0.01 18.20
N VAL A 205 -1.84 -0.01 17.47
CA VAL A 205 -1.07 -1.23 17.16
C VAL A 205 -0.14 -1.60 18.32
N GLN A 206 0.56 -0.62 18.89
CA GLN A 206 1.51 -0.84 19.99
C GLN A 206 0.89 -1.57 21.18
N ARG A 207 -0.35 -1.22 21.57
CA ARG A 207 -1.05 -1.89 22.69
C ARG A 207 -1.30 -3.39 22.47
N LEU A 208 -1.32 -3.84 21.21
CA LEU A 208 -1.53 -5.24 20.83
C LEU A 208 -0.22 -6.03 20.69
N LEU A 209 0.84 -5.35 20.23
CA LEU A 209 2.16 -5.96 20.08
C LEU A 209 2.99 -5.93 21.38
N ALA A 210 2.66 -5.06 22.34
CA ALA A 210 3.32 -4.96 23.64
C ALA A 210 2.32 -4.86 24.83
N PRO A 211 1.43 -5.85 25.02
CA PRO A 211 0.55 -5.92 26.18
C PRO A 211 1.34 -6.19 27.48
N ARG A 212 0.76 -5.85 28.64
CA ARG A 212 1.20 -6.28 29.98
C ARG A 212 0.48 -7.55 30.45
N SER A 213 -0.70 -7.83 29.90
CA SER A 213 -1.53 -9.01 30.24
C SER A 213 -2.18 -9.64 29.00
N VAL A 214 -2.14 -10.97 28.91
CA VAL A 214 -2.75 -11.76 27.82
C VAL A 214 -3.66 -12.83 28.39
N ALA A 215 -4.93 -12.87 27.96
CA ALA A 215 -5.84 -13.98 28.23
C ALA A 215 -5.99 -14.87 26.98
N VAL A 216 -5.76 -16.18 27.12
CA VAL A 216 -5.94 -17.17 26.04
C VAL A 216 -7.28 -17.87 26.21
N ILE A 217 -8.28 -17.43 25.45
CA ILE A 217 -9.67 -17.86 25.55
C ILE A 217 -9.90 -19.08 24.64
N GLY A 218 -10.30 -20.20 25.22
CA GLY A 218 -10.39 -21.49 24.54
C GLY A 218 -9.23 -22.46 24.86
N ALA A 219 -8.43 -22.18 25.91
CA ALA A 219 -7.45 -23.13 26.43
C ALA A 219 -8.16 -24.36 27.03
N GLY A 220 -8.16 -25.49 26.31
CA GLY A 220 -8.83 -26.73 26.69
C GLY A 220 -8.17 -27.49 27.84
N ARG A 221 -8.94 -28.32 28.56
CA ARG A 221 -8.38 -29.28 29.54
C ARG A 221 -7.50 -30.37 28.90
N ALA A 222 -7.80 -30.72 27.64
CA ALA A 222 -6.97 -31.65 26.88
C ALA A 222 -5.68 -30.94 26.39
N PRO A 223 -4.54 -31.64 26.25
CA PRO A 223 -3.27 -31.02 25.83
C PRO A 223 -3.19 -30.60 24.34
N GLY A 224 -4.31 -30.60 23.61
CA GLY A 224 -4.38 -30.26 22.19
C GLY A 224 -5.38 -29.13 21.87
N GLY A 225 -5.42 -28.72 20.61
CA GLY A 225 -6.29 -27.64 20.11
C GLY A 225 -5.61 -26.27 20.06
N VAL A 226 -6.24 -25.34 19.33
CA VAL A 226 -5.71 -24.02 18.97
C VAL A 226 -5.28 -23.20 20.20
N GLY A 227 -6.17 -23.03 21.19
CA GLY A 227 -5.85 -22.27 22.40
C GLY A 227 -4.69 -22.85 23.23
N ARG A 228 -4.49 -24.18 23.19
CA ARG A 228 -3.38 -24.85 23.88
C ARG A 228 -2.05 -24.69 23.14
N ALA A 229 -2.07 -24.67 21.81
CA ALA A 229 -0.90 -24.36 21.01
C ALA A 229 -0.41 -22.92 21.28
N VAL A 230 -1.31 -21.94 21.26
CA VAL A 230 -0.96 -20.54 21.55
C VAL A 230 -0.45 -20.35 22.96
N LEU A 231 -1.11 -20.95 23.97
CA LEU A 231 -0.67 -20.83 25.36
C LEU A 231 0.76 -21.36 25.54
N ARG A 232 1.11 -22.50 24.94
CA ARG A 232 2.48 -23.02 24.95
C ARG A 232 3.45 -22.11 24.22
N ASN A 233 3.15 -21.70 22.99
CA ASN A 233 3.99 -20.79 22.20
C ASN A 233 4.33 -19.50 22.96
N LEU A 234 3.37 -18.95 23.71
CA LEU A 234 3.53 -17.76 24.54
C LEU A 234 4.47 -17.98 25.74
N LEU A 235 4.39 -19.16 26.37
CA LEU A 235 5.26 -19.57 27.47
C LEU A 235 6.68 -19.92 26.97
N ASP A 236 6.79 -20.68 25.88
CA ASP A 236 8.04 -21.11 25.25
C ASP A 236 8.86 -19.92 24.70
N ALA A 237 8.18 -18.84 24.28
CA ALA A 237 8.84 -17.57 23.93
C ALA A 237 9.36 -16.79 25.16
N GLY A 238 8.93 -17.15 26.38
CA GLY A 238 9.31 -16.48 27.62
C GLY A 238 8.71 -15.08 27.75
N TYR A 239 7.43 -14.91 27.37
CA TYR A 239 6.67 -13.67 27.48
C TYR A 239 6.81 -13.01 28.86
N THR A 240 7.02 -11.69 28.88
CA THR A 240 7.37 -10.94 30.10
C THR A 240 6.17 -10.45 30.91
N GLY A 241 4.98 -10.44 30.31
CA GLY A 241 3.74 -10.02 30.96
C GLY A 241 3.02 -11.15 31.69
N ARG A 242 1.84 -10.84 32.23
CA ARG A 242 0.96 -11.82 32.88
C ARG A 242 0.17 -12.59 31.84
N THR A 243 0.03 -13.89 32.05
CA THR A 243 -0.75 -14.79 31.18
C THR A 243 -1.90 -15.38 31.97
N TYR A 244 -3.06 -15.56 31.34
CA TYR A 244 -4.22 -16.24 31.91
C TYR A 244 -4.80 -17.23 30.89
N ALA A 245 -5.24 -18.40 31.35
CA ALA A 245 -6.02 -19.33 30.55
C ALA A 245 -7.52 -19.10 30.83
N VAL A 246 -8.35 -18.99 29.78
CA VAL A 246 -9.80 -18.78 29.96
C VAL A 246 -10.60 -19.90 29.30
N ASN A 247 -11.47 -20.55 30.08
CA ASN A 247 -12.34 -21.62 29.60
C ASN A 247 -13.61 -21.76 30.46
N ARG A 248 -14.76 -21.38 29.87
CA ARG A 248 -16.09 -21.45 30.49
C ARG A 248 -16.50 -22.85 31.00
N SER A 249 -15.83 -23.92 30.54
CA SER A 249 -16.06 -25.32 30.93
C SER A 249 -15.01 -25.88 31.91
N LEU A 250 -14.28 -25.02 32.62
CA LEU A 250 -13.46 -25.42 33.78
C LEU A 250 -14.30 -26.09 34.88
N VAL A 251 -13.66 -26.99 35.60
CA VAL A 251 -14.18 -27.61 36.83
C VAL A 251 -13.76 -26.73 38.01
N LEU A 252 -14.58 -26.63 39.06
CA LEU A 252 -14.39 -25.69 40.16
C LEU A 252 -13.02 -25.81 40.86
N ASP A 253 -12.45 -27.02 40.91
CA ASP A 253 -11.16 -27.29 41.58
C ASP A 253 -9.93 -27.16 40.65
N MET A 254 -10.12 -26.69 39.41
CA MET A 254 -9.05 -26.56 38.40
C MET A 254 -8.69 -25.08 38.23
N HIS A 255 -7.69 -24.63 38.98
CA HIS A 255 -7.24 -23.23 39.03
C HIS A 255 -6.06 -22.91 38.09
N GLU A 256 -5.47 -23.90 37.41
CA GLU A 256 -4.34 -23.71 36.49
C GLU A 256 -4.41 -24.61 35.24
N ILE A 257 -3.81 -24.13 34.14
CA ILE A 257 -3.53 -24.89 32.91
C ILE A 257 -2.08 -24.57 32.49
N ASP A 258 -1.22 -25.59 32.34
CA ASP A 258 0.23 -25.45 32.08
C ASP A 258 0.97 -24.48 33.04
N GLY A 259 0.59 -24.47 34.32
CA GLY A 259 1.19 -23.59 35.34
C GLY A 259 0.78 -22.12 35.21
N VAL A 260 -0.31 -21.83 34.49
CA VAL A 260 -0.88 -20.50 34.30
C VAL A 260 -2.28 -20.46 34.94
N PRO A 261 -2.64 -19.39 35.69
CA PRO A 261 -3.96 -19.24 36.28
C PRO A 261 -5.10 -19.42 35.28
N ALA A 262 -6.13 -20.17 35.66
CA ALA A 262 -7.23 -20.58 34.80
C ALA A 262 -8.59 -20.11 35.33
N HIS A 263 -9.31 -19.34 34.52
CA HIS A 263 -10.57 -18.69 34.87
C HIS A 263 -11.69 -19.03 33.87
N ARG A 264 -12.96 -18.91 34.27
CA ARG A 264 -14.12 -19.23 33.43
C ARG A 264 -14.47 -18.11 32.45
N SER A 265 -14.17 -16.86 32.82
CA SER A 265 -14.41 -15.63 32.05
C SER A 265 -13.27 -14.63 32.25
N VAL A 266 -13.26 -13.55 31.48
CA VAL A 266 -12.38 -12.39 31.70
C VAL A 266 -12.80 -11.63 32.95
N GLY A 267 -14.11 -11.53 33.24
CA GLY A 267 -14.60 -10.89 34.46
C GLY A 267 -14.07 -11.49 35.77
N GLU A 268 -13.85 -12.81 35.83
CA GLU A 268 -13.21 -13.45 37.00
C GLU A 268 -11.76 -12.96 37.20
N ILE A 269 -10.99 -12.76 36.13
CA ILE A 269 -9.63 -12.22 36.20
C ILE A 269 -9.64 -10.79 36.76
N VAL A 270 -10.56 -9.95 36.27
CA VAL A 270 -10.64 -8.54 36.71
C VAL A 270 -11.16 -8.43 38.15
N ALA A 271 -12.09 -9.28 38.55
CA ALA A 271 -12.57 -9.36 39.93
C ALA A 271 -11.49 -9.81 40.92
N GLU A 272 -10.59 -10.71 40.52
CA GLU A 272 -9.47 -11.18 41.35
C GLU A 272 -8.30 -10.18 41.40
N THR A 273 -7.93 -9.61 40.25
CA THR A 273 -6.70 -8.81 40.12
C THR A 273 -6.90 -7.30 40.26
N GLY A 274 -8.12 -6.80 40.07
CA GLY A 274 -8.44 -5.37 40.05
C GLY A 274 -7.89 -4.59 38.84
N GLU A 275 -7.25 -5.27 37.86
CA GLU A 275 -6.73 -4.65 36.64
C GLU A 275 -7.34 -5.33 35.38
N PRO A 276 -7.64 -4.58 34.30
CA PRO A 276 -8.11 -5.15 33.05
C PRO A 276 -7.02 -5.97 32.33
N VAL A 277 -7.46 -6.88 31.45
CA VAL A 277 -6.57 -7.62 30.55
C VAL A 277 -6.31 -6.80 29.28
N ASP A 278 -5.06 -6.56 28.89
CA ASP A 278 -4.78 -5.75 27.69
C ASP A 278 -5.20 -6.48 26.40
N LEU A 279 -4.86 -7.76 26.25
CA LEU A 279 -5.08 -8.54 25.03
C LEU A 279 -5.79 -9.88 25.31
N ALA A 280 -6.86 -10.17 24.57
CA ALA A 280 -7.48 -11.49 24.53
C ALA A 280 -7.20 -12.21 23.20
N VAL A 281 -6.68 -13.44 23.27
CA VAL A 281 -6.57 -14.34 22.11
C VAL A 281 -7.77 -15.28 22.10
N VAL A 282 -8.59 -15.17 21.06
CA VAL A 282 -9.88 -15.85 20.96
C VAL A 282 -9.75 -17.08 20.05
N ALA A 283 -9.75 -18.26 20.68
CA ALA A 283 -9.60 -19.58 20.06
C ALA A 283 -10.83 -20.49 20.30
N VAL A 284 -12.03 -19.90 20.28
CA VAL A 284 -13.33 -20.60 20.40
C VAL A 284 -14.06 -20.63 19.03
N PRO A 285 -15.06 -21.52 18.82
CA PRO A 285 -15.89 -21.51 17.61
C PRO A 285 -16.59 -20.17 17.36
N ALA A 286 -16.80 -19.81 16.10
CA ALA A 286 -17.31 -18.50 15.67
C ALA A 286 -18.65 -18.10 16.33
N GLU A 287 -19.50 -19.08 16.61
CA GLU A 287 -20.81 -18.91 17.23
C GLU A 287 -20.72 -18.42 18.69
N ARG A 288 -19.57 -18.63 19.35
CA ARG A 288 -19.29 -18.20 20.72
C ARG A 288 -18.45 -16.93 20.82
N VAL A 289 -17.90 -16.45 19.71
CA VAL A 289 -17.11 -15.22 19.72
C VAL A 289 -17.92 -14.00 20.20
N PRO A 290 -19.21 -13.80 19.84
CA PRO A 290 -19.97 -12.65 20.34
C PRO A 290 -20.12 -12.60 21.86
N GLU A 291 -20.28 -13.75 22.53
CA GLU A 291 -20.30 -13.83 24.00
C GLU A 291 -18.94 -13.42 24.60
N VAL A 292 -17.84 -13.85 23.98
CA VAL A 292 -16.48 -13.53 24.40
C VAL A 292 -16.16 -12.04 24.17
N VAL A 293 -16.62 -11.45 23.07
CA VAL A 293 -16.45 -10.01 22.79
C VAL A 293 -17.21 -9.16 23.82
N ALA A 294 -18.40 -9.58 24.26
CA ALA A 294 -19.12 -8.91 25.33
C ALA A 294 -18.37 -8.98 26.67
N ASP A 295 -17.97 -10.17 27.12
CA ASP A 295 -17.19 -10.37 28.35
C ASP A 295 -15.85 -9.60 28.33
N CYS A 296 -15.17 -9.55 27.19
CA CYS A 296 -13.97 -8.73 27.01
C CYS A 296 -14.28 -7.22 27.10
N GLY A 297 -15.36 -6.76 26.46
CA GLY A 297 -15.73 -5.35 26.39
C GLY A 297 -16.19 -4.78 27.73
N GLU A 298 -17.05 -5.50 28.43
CA GLU A 298 -17.56 -5.15 29.78
C GLU A 298 -16.42 -5.04 30.81
N HIS A 299 -15.35 -5.82 30.64
CA HIS A 299 -14.20 -5.86 31.54
C HIS A 299 -12.97 -5.09 31.01
N GLY A 300 -13.18 -4.19 30.04
CA GLY A 300 -12.18 -3.18 29.63
C GLY A 300 -10.98 -3.74 28.86
N VAL A 301 -11.13 -4.87 28.18
CA VAL A 301 -10.08 -5.39 27.28
C VAL A 301 -9.80 -4.39 26.17
N GLN A 302 -8.54 -4.28 25.75
CA GLN A 302 -8.14 -3.31 24.72
C GLN A 302 -8.07 -3.93 23.32
N GLY A 303 -7.81 -5.24 23.23
CA GLY A 303 -7.47 -5.88 21.97
C GLY A 303 -7.90 -7.34 21.86
N LEU A 304 -8.30 -7.73 20.65
CA LEU A 304 -8.70 -9.09 20.31
C LEU A 304 -7.81 -9.65 19.18
N VAL A 305 -7.27 -10.86 19.37
CA VAL A 305 -6.70 -11.68 18.28
C VAL A 305 -7.66 -12.82 18.03
N VAL A 306 -8.46 -12.74 16.96
CA VAL A 306 -9.50 -13.72 16.66
C VAL A 306 -8.97 -14.76 15.66
N LEU A 307 -8.65 -15.95 16.18
CA LEU A 307 -8.12 -17.06 15.39
C LEU A 307 -9.22 -17.89 14.71
N ALA A 308 -10.47 -17.72 15.13
CA ALA A 308 -11.62 -18.43 14.59
C ALA A 308 -11.86 -18.09 13.10
N ALA A 309 -11.98 -19.13 12.28
CA ALA A 309 -12.58 -19.06 10.94
C ALA A 309 -14.12 -19.18 11.04
N GLY A 310 -14.81 -19.17 9.90
CA GLY A 310 -16.27 -19.12 9.80
C GLY A 310 -16.82 -17.70 9.56
N TYR A 311 -16.03 -16.81 8.95
CA TYR A 311 -16.38 -15.41 8.71
C TYR A 311 -16.47 -15.13 7.21
N ALA A 312 -16.08 -13.94 6.74
CA ALA A 312 -16.31 -13.49 5.36
C ALA A 312 -15.68 -14.38 4.26
N GLU A 313 -14.72 -15.25 4.62
CA GLU A 313 -14.17 -16.29 3.75
C GLU A 313 -15.15 -17.45 3.47
N SER A 314 -16.19 -17.59 4.30
CA SER A 314 -17.27 -18.58 4.19
C SER A 314 -18.48 -18.11 3.38
N GLY A 315 -18.48 -16.87 2.87
CA GLY A 315 -19.56 -16.31 2.06
C GLY A 315 -20.38 -15.20 2.76
N PRO A 316 -21.56 -14.83 2.22
CA PRO A 316 -22.31 -13.64 2.64
C PRO A 316 -22.70 -13.61 4.13
N GLU A 317 -23.25 -14.69 4.68
CA GLU A 317 -23.60 -14.78 6.12
C GLU A 317 -22.37 -14.58 7.01
N GLY A 318 -21.21 -15.10 6.57
CA GLY A 318 -19.95 -14.92 7.27
C GLY A 318 -19.41 -13.49 7.19
N LEU A 319 -19.72 -12.75 6.12
CA LEU A 319 -19.43 -11.31 6.00
C LEU A 319 -20.30 -10.48 6.94
N GLU A 320 -21.58 -10.80 7.06
CA GLU A 320 -22.48 -10.17 8.04
C GLU A 320 -22.01 -10.43 9.48
N ARG A 321 -21.64 -11.68 9.79
CA ARG A 321 -21.02 -12.06 11.07
C ARG A 321 -19.72 -11.32 11.35
N GLN A 322 -18.91 -11.05 10.32
CA GLN A 322 -17.68 -10.26 10.43
C GLN A 322 -17.96 -8.79 10.70
N ARG A 323 -18.97 -8.20 10.04
CA ARG A 323 -19.43 -6.83 10.30
C ARG A 323 -19.93 -6.67 11.73
N GLU A 324 -20.70 -7.65 12.23
CA GLU A 324 -21.17 -7.66 13.61
C GLU A 324 -20.02 -7.70 14.62
N LEU A 325 -19.07 -8.62 14.43
CA LEU A 325 -17.87 -8.75 15.25
C LEU A 325 -17.10 -7.41 15.35
N VAL A 326 -16.90 -6.72 14.22
CA VAL A 326 -16.19 -5.43 14.19
C VAL A 326 -16.99 -4.34 14.90
N ARG A 327 -18.31 -4.24 14.64
CA ARG A 327 -19.18 -3.24 15.27
C ARG A 327 -19.24 -3.41 16.79
N GLN A 328 -19.42 -4.66 17.25
CA GLN A 328 -19.47 -5.01 18.66
C GLN A 328 -18.14 -4.72 19.37
N ALA A 329 -16.99 -5.04 18.76
CA ALA A 329 -15.70 -4.76 19.39
C ALA A 329 -15.38 -3.25 19.43
N ARG A 330 -15.63 -2.53 18.33
CA ARG A 330 -15.34 -1.09 18.24
C ARG A 330 -16.20 -0.25 19.17
N SER A 331 -17.46 -0.65 19.42
CA SER A 331 -18.32 0.05 20.39
C SER A 331 -17.71 0.03 21.78
N TYR A 332 -17.11 -1.09 22.23
CA TYR A 332 -16.40 -1.20 23.51
C TYR A 332 -14.99 -0.57 23.54
N GLY A 333 -14.51 0.05 22.46
CA GLY A 333 -13.15 0.64 22.41
C GLY A 333 -12.04 -0.34 21.97
N MET A 334 -12.40 -1.57 21.61
CA MET A 334 -11.47 -2.63 21.21
C MET A 334 -11.06 -2.54 19.73
N ARG A 335 -9.89 -3.13 19.41
CA ARG A 335 -9.44 -3.36 18.04
C ARG A 335 -9.19 -4.85 17.80
N ILE A 336 -9.35 -5.29 16.55
CA ILE A 336 -9.29 -6.72 16.17
C ILE A 336 -8.16 -6.99 15.17
N ILE A 337 -7.38 -8.03 15.45
CA ILE A 337 -6.55 -8.73 14.47
C ILE A 337 -7.28 -10.03 14.11
N GLY A 338 -7.58 -10.22 12.83
CA GLY A 338 -8.44 -11.29 12.33
C GLY A 338 -9.78 -10.78 11.75
N PRO A 339 -10.84 -11.60 11.78
CA PRO A 339 -10.87 -13.01 12.17
C PRO A 339 -10.07 -13.90 11.21
N ASN A 340 -10.05 -15.21 11.44
CA ASN A 340 -9.24 -16.18 10.69
C ASN A 340 -7.73 -15.81 10.72
N ALA A 341 -7.26 -15.22 11.82
CA ALA A 341 -5.87 -14.86 12.00
C ALA A 341 -5.01 -16.08 12.37
N PHE A 342 -3.74 -16.08 11.96
CA PHE A 342 -2.73 -17.01 12.48
C PHE A 342 -2.06 -16.49 13.78
N GLY A 343 -2.27 -15.21 14.11
CA GLY A 343 -1.83 -14.55 15.34
C GLY A 343 -0.69 -13.56 15.17
N ILE A 344 -0.04 -13.19 16.28
CA ILE A 344 0.98 -12.13 16.35
C ILE A 344 2.21 -12.54 17.18
N ILE A 345 3.35 -11.94 16.85
CA ILE A 345 4.63 -12.12 17.55
C ILE A 345 5.31 -10.76 17.71
N ASN A 346 5.93 -10.50 18.87
CA ASN A 346 6.86 -9.41 19.11
C ASN A 346 8.09 -9.95 19.85
N THR A 347 9.26 -9.89 19.22
CA THR A 347 10.51 -10.48 19.73
C THR A 347 11.30 -9.54 20.64
N ALA A 348 10.84 -8.30 20.85
CA ALA A 348 11.53 -7.32 21.68
C ALA A 348 11.81 -7.88 23.08
N ASN A 349 13.02 -7.67 23.59
CA ASN A 349 13.50 -8.32 24.83
C ASN A 349 12.62 -8.04 26.06
N GLY A 350 11.96 -6.88 26.10
CA GLY A 350 11.04 -6.47 27.17
C GLY A 350 9.62 -7.01 27.03
N VAL A 351 9.30 -7.73 25.94
CA VAL A 351 7.96 -8.24 25.61
C VAL A 351 7.97 -9.76 25.39
N ARG A 352 8.69 -10.23 24.36
CA ARG A 352 8.77 -11.65 23.95
C ARG A 352 7.40 -12.34 23.78
N LEU A 353 6.46 -11.65 23.13
CA LEU A 353 5.11 -12.13 22.83
C LEU A 353 5.16 -13.13 21.66
N ASN A 354 4.63 -14.34 21.83
CA ASN A 354 4.28 -15.24 20.73
C ASN A 354 2.83 -15.72 20.89
N ALA A 355 1.89 -14.84 20.56
CA ALA A 355 0.45 -15.12 20.56
C ALA A 355 0.02 -15.61 19.16
N SER A 356 0.65 -16.68 18.67
CA SER A 356 0.44 -17.20 17.32
C SER A 356 0.46 -18.73 17.25
N LEU A 357 0.09 -19.27 16.09
CA LEU A 357 0.16 -20.69 15.77
C LEU A 357 1.48 -21.08 15.07
N ALA A 358 2.52 -20.24 15.15
CA ALA A 358 3.84 -20.55 14.59
C ALA A 358 4.38 -21.87 15.19
N PRO A 359 4.96 -22.77 14.37
CA PRO A 359 5.51 -24.03 14.86
C PRO A 359 6.81 -23.84 15.66
N GLU A 360 7.52 -22.73 15.42
CA GLU A 360 8.79 -22.37 16.04
C GLU A 360 8.78 -20.87 16.37
N SER A 361 9.35 -20.49 17.52
CA SER A 361 9.53 -19.07 17.87
C SER A 361 10.65 -18.45 17.03
N PRO A 362 10.39 -17.36 16.28
CA PRO A 362 11.41 -16.74 15.44
C PRO A 362 12.47 -16.03 16.30
N ALA A 363 13.72 -16.06 15.84
CA ALA A 363 14.80 -15.29 16.46
C ALA A 363 14.51 -13.78 16.39
N ARG A 364 15.00 -13.02 17.37
CA ARG A 364 14.97 -11.54 17.33
C ARG A 364 15.84 -11.03 16.17
N GLY A 365 15.34 -10.00 15.49
CA GLY A 365 16.02 -9.23 14.47
C GLY A 365 15.28 -7.93 14.20
N ARG A 366 15.47 -7.35 13.02
CA ARG A 366 15.03 -5.96 12.71
C ARG A 366 13.98 -5.88 11.57
N THR A 367 13.37 -7.02 11.25
CA THR A 367 12.40 -7.14 10.16
C THR A 367 10.97 -7.22 10.70
N GLY A 368 10.11 -6.29 10.28
CA GLY A 368 8.67 -6.34 10.50
C GLY A 368 7.99 -7.12 9.37
N LEU A 369 7.10 -8.07 9.70
CA LEU A 369 6.43 -8.92 8.71
C LEU A 369 4.90 -8.90 8.88
N PHE A 370 4.19 -8.52 7.81
CA PHE A 370 2.73 -8.58 7.72
C PHE A 370 2.29 -9.59 6.65
N THR A 371 1.26 -10.39 6.95
CA THR A 371 0.59 -11.27 5.99
C THR A 371 -0.92 -11.28 6.18
N GLN A 372 -1.66 -11.42 5.07
CA GLN A 372 -3.10 -11.71 5.09
C GLN A 372 -3.40 -13.23 5.09
N SER A 373 -2.43 -14.07 4.70
CA SER A 373 -2.57 -15.54 4.68
C SER A 373 -1.71 -16.21 5.76
N GLY A 374 -2.32 -17.11 6.55
CA GLY A 374 -1.62 -17.90 7.56
C GLY A 374 -0.62 -18.89 6.96
N ALA A 375 -0.98 -19.58 5.89
CA ALA A 375 -0.09 -20.53 5.20
C ALA A 375 1.14 -19.84 4.58
N ILE A 376 0.96 -18.67 3.96
CA ILE A 376 2.07 -17.84 3.49
C ILE A 376 2.88 -17.28 4.66
N GLY A 377 2.23 -16.97 5.79
CA GLY A 377 2.90 -16.61 7.04
C GLY A 377 3.88 -17.67 7.52
N ILE A 378 3.47 -18.94 7.57
CA ILE A 378 4.37 -20.07 7.89
C ILE A 378 5.53 -20.14 6.90
N ALA A 379 5.26 -20.07 5.59
CA ALA A 379 6.29 -20.13 4.56
C ALA A 379 7.33 -19.00 4.67
N LEU A 380 6.87 -17.78 5.03
CA LEU A 380 7.74 -16.61 5.26
C LEU A 380 8.54 -16.74 6.56
N LEU A 381 7.93 -17.19 7.66
CA LEU A 381 8.61 -17.44 8.93
C LEU A 381 9.74 -18.46 8.76
N SER A 382 9.44 -19.63 8.17
CA SER A 382 10.46 -20.66 7.90
C SER A 382 11.48 -20.20 6.85
N GLY A 383 11.08 -19.36 5.89
CA GLY A 383 11.98 -18.78 4.89
C GLY A 383 13.02 -17.83 5.50
N LEU A 384 12.57 -16.92 6.36
CA LEU A 384 13.42 -15.98 7.10
C LEU A 384 14.34 -16.71 8.09
N HIS A 385 13.81 -17.71 8.82
CA HIS A 385 14.60 -18.55 9.72
C HIS A 385 15.78 -19.22 8.99
N ARG A 386 15.54 -19.89 7.85
CA ARG A 386 16.59 -20.53 7.02
C ARG A 386 17.59 -19.55 6.38
N ARG A 387 17.38 -18.25 6.49
CA ARG A 387 18.35 -17.22 6.06
C ARG A 387 18.91 -16.43 7.23
N GLY A 388 18.71 -16.89 8.47
CA GLY A 388 19.13 -16.18 9.67
C GLY A 388 18.56 -14.76 9.77
N THR A 389 17.39 -14.49 9.19
CA THR A 389 16.76 -13.17 9.31
C THR A 389 15.78 -13.21 10.47
N GLY A 390 16.16 -12.58 11.58
CA GLY A 390 15.28 -12.44 12.75
C GLY A 390 14.19 -11.39 12.52
N LEU A 391 13.08 -11.53 13.25
CA LEU A 391 11.95 -10.60 13.22
C LEU A 391 12.02 -9.60 14.37
N SER A 392 11.47 -8.40 14.18
CA SER A 392 11.07 -7.50 15.26
C SER A 392 9.62 -7.83 15.68
N SER A 393 8.71 -7.89 14.71
CA SER A 393 7.30 -8.27 14.91
C SER A 393 6.74 -9.00 13.68
N PHE A 394 5.86 -9.97 13.92
CA PHE A 394 5.09 -10.66 12.88
C PHE A 394 3.60 -10.54 13.15
N ILE A 395 2.82 -10.30 12.09
CA ILE A 395 1.37 -10.19 12.14
C ILE A 395 0.74 -10.98 10.99
N SER A 396 -0.16 -11.89 11.32
CA SER A 396 -1.12 -12.46 10.37
C SER A 396 -2.52 -11.92 10.65
N ALA A 397 -3.00 -11.05 9.77
CA ALA A 397 -4.28 -10.35 9.96
C ALA A 397 -5.52 -11.15 9.52
N GLY A 398 -5.33 -12.33 8.91
CA GLY A 398 -6.41 -13.12 8.32
C GLY A 398 -7.26 -12.28 7.35
N ASN A 399 -8.58 -12.31 7.56
CA ASN A 399 -9.55 -11.55 6.77
C ASN A 399 -9.36 -10.03 6.83
N ARG A 400 -8.58 -9.51 7.79
CA ARG A 400 -8.25 -8.08 7.94
C ARG A 400 -9.51 -7.21 8.10
N ALA A 401 -10.38 -7.60 9.03
CA ALA A 401 -11.68 -6.98 9.25
C ALA A 401 -11.63 -5.64 9.99
N ASP A 402 -10.56 -5.36 10.72
CA ASP A 402 -10.37 -4.09 11.42
C ASP A 402 -8.96 -3.52 11.23
N LEU A 403 -7.93 -4.15 11.80
CA LEU A 403 -6.54 -3.73 11.61
C LEU A 403 -5.97 -4.15 10.26
N SER A 404 -5.23 -3.25 9.62
CA SER A 404 -4.72 -3.39 8.26
C SER A 404 -3.23 -3.11 8.16
N GLY A 405 -2.61 -3.45 7.01
CA GLY A 405 -1.22 -3.09 6.73
C GLY A 405 -0.94 -1.57 6.78
N ASN A 406 -1.98 -0.72 6.66
CA ASN A 406 -1.84 0.73 6.85
C ASN A 406 -1.52 1.06 8.31
N ASP A 407 -2.23 0.46 9.27
CA ASP A 407 -2.01 0.65 10.71
C ASP A 407 -0.58 0.19 11.10
N PHE A 408 -0.13 -0.96 10.56
CA PHE A 408 1.22 -1.47 10.82
C PHE A 408 2.33 -0.63 10.15
N LEU A 409 2.11 -0.05 8.97
CA LEU A 409 3.02 0.95 8.40
C LEU A 409 3.11 2.22 9.25
N GLN A 410 2.02 2.64 9.92
CA GLN A 410 2.03 3.79 10.84
C GLN A 410 2.86 3.51 12.09
N TYR A 411 2.77 2.28 12.63
CA TYR A 411 3.57 1.79 13.74
C TYR A 411 5.06 1.64 13.37
N TRP A 412 5.38 0.88 12.32
CA TRP A 412 6.75 0.62 11.92
C TRP A 412 7.52 1.84 11.41
N TYR A 413 6.83 2.92 11.04
CA TYR A 413 7.47 4.20 10.74
C TYR A 413 8.31 4.70 11.92
N GLU A 414 7.76 4.71 13.14
CA GLU A 414 8.43 5.23 14.35
C GLU A 414 9.15 4.14 15.17
N ASP A 415 8.83 2.85 14.99
CA ASP A 415 9.43 1.75 15.76
C ASP A 415 10.96 1.65 15.57
N PRO A 416 11.81 1.86 16.61
CA PRO A 416 13.26 1.78 16.50
C PRO A 416 13.81 0.35 16.41
N ASP A 417 12.99 -0.68 16.67
CA ASP A 417 13.39 -2.08 16.53
C ASP A 417 13.13 -2.64 15.11
N THR A 418 12.41 -1.91 14.25
CA THR A 418 12.13 -2.30 12.86
C THR A 418 12.85 -1.42 11.84
N ASP A 419 13.73 -2.00 11.04
CA ASP A 419 14.44 -1.33 9.92
C ASP A 419 13.85 -1.68 8.55
N VAL A 420 13.36 -2.91 8.36
CA VAL A 420 12.81 -3.39 7.08
C VAL A 420 11.39 -3.90 7.28
N VAL A 421 10.49 -3.53 6.36
CA VAL A 421 9.08 -3.94 6.37
C VAL A 421 8.81 -4.88 5.20
N LEU A 422 8.31 -6.08 5.50
CA LEU A 422 7.87 -7.07 4.51
C LEU A 422 6.35 -7.23 4.57
N LEU A 423 5.65 -7.04 3.45
CA LEU A 423 4.20 -7.20 3.37
C LEU A 423 3.81 -8.24 2.31
N TYR A 424 3.12 -9.29 2.72
CA TYR A 424 2.30 -10.11 1.82
C TYR A 424 0.86 -9.59 1.83
N LEU A 425 0.40 -9.06 0.70
CA LEU A 425 -0.90 -8.44 0.54
C LEU A 425 -1.70 -9.18 -0.54
N GLU A 426 -2.87 -9.71 -0.22
CA GLU A 426 -3.86 -10.16 -1.19
C GLU A 426 -4.76 -8.99 -1.62
N SER A 427 -4.98 -8.03 -0.73
CA SER A 427 -5.75 -6.81 -0.98
C SER A 427 -5.14 -5.58 -0.29
N ILE A 428 -5.22 -4.42 -0.96
CA ILE A 428 -4.80 -3.11 -0.43
C ILE A 428 -6.09 -2.35 -0.13
N GLY A 429 -6.46 -2.21 1.15
CA GLY A 429 -7.81 -1.76 1.55
C GLY A 429 -8.16 -0.34 1.09
N ASN A 430 -7.38 0.65 1.52
CA ASN A 430 -7.41 2.02 0.99
C ASN A 430 -6.04 2.28 0.33
N PRO A 431 -5.93 2.19 -1.01
CA PRO A 431 -4.64 2.30 -1.69
C PRO A 431 -4.08 3.72 -1.73
N ARG A 432 -4.90 4.78 -1.70
CA ARG A 432 -4.41 6.17 -1.52
C ARG A 432 -3.68 6.33 -0.18
N LYS A 433 -4.32 5.93 0.93
CA LYS A 433 -3.71 5.91 2.27
C LYS A 433 -2.49 4.98 2.30
N PHE A 434 -2.57 3.78 1.71
CA PHE A 434 -1.42 2.87 1.62
C PHE A 434 -0.23 3.52 0.91
N THR A 435 -0.43 4.09 -0.28
CA THR A 435 0.63 4.70 -1.10
C THR A 435 1.26 5.90 -0.38
N ARG A 436 0.45 6.75 0.27
CA ARG A 436 0.93 7.84 1.14
C ARG A 436 1.80 7.34 2.30
N LEU A 437 1.36 6.31 3.02
CA LEU A 437 2.06 5.74 4.17
C LEU A 437 3.32 4.97 3.76
N ALA A 438 3.24 4.21 2.67
CA ALA A 438 4.34 3.49 2.07
C ALA A 438 5.43 4.48 1.61
N ARG A 439 5.10 5.56 0.91
CA ARG A 439 6.07 6.61 0.52
C ARG A 439 6.77 7.24 1.73
N ARG A 440 6.02 7.56 2.79
CA ARG A 440 6.59 8.12 4.04
C ARG A 440 7.54 7.12 4.72
N THR A 441 7.18 5.84 4.73
CA THR A 441 7.98 4.78 5.36
C THR A 441 9.20 4.43 4.52
N ALA A 442 9.03 4.22 3.21
CA ALA A 442 10.08 3.93 2.24
C ALA A 442 11.20 4.98 2.23
N ALA A 443 10.92 6.26 2.50
CA ALA A 443 11.94 7.30 2.60
C ALA A 443 12.97 7.05 3.72
N VAL A 444 12.59 6.31 4.78
CA VAL A 444 13.44 6.03 5.96
C VAL A 444 13.79 4.54 6.13
N LYS A 445 12.91 3.63 5.70
CA LYS A 445 12.96 2.18 5.97
C LYS A 445 12.46 1.41 4.72
N PRO A 446 13.20 0.43 4.17
CA PRO A 446 12.76 -0.31 2.99
C PRO A 446 11.41 -1.01 3.21
N VAL A 447 10.49 -0.86 2.26
CA VAL A 447 9.18 -1.52 2.25
C VAL A 447 9.13 -2.49 1.06
N VAL A 448 9.17 -3.79 1.33
CA VAL A 448 9.13 -4.85 0.31
C VAL A 448 7.74 -5.49 0.29
N VAL A 449 7.14 -5.64 -0.90
CA VAL A 449 5.75 -6.09 -1.04
C VAL A 449 5.61 -7.20 -2.07
N VAL A 450 4.95 -8.29 -1.68
CA VAL A 450 4.35 -9.26 -2.60
C VAL A 450 2.85 -9.02 -2.66
N LYS A 451 2.35 -8.69 -3.84
CA LYS A 451 0.91 -8.70 -4.14
C LYS A 451 0.49 -10.10 -4.60
N GLY A 452 -0.32 -10.79 -3.79
CA GLY A 452 -1.04 -12.01 -4.18
C GLY A 452 -2.22 -11.69 -5.12
N ALA A 453 -2.89 -12.71 -5.66
CA ALA A 453 -4.10 -12.58 -6.49
C ALA A 453 -3.96 -11.54 -7.63
N ARG A 454 -2.94 -11.69 -8.48
CA ARG A 454 -2.54 -10.70 -9.52
C ARG A 454 -3.47 -10.66 -10.74
N HIS A 455 -4.14 -11.78 -11.02
CA HIS A 455 -4.93 -12.01 -12.24
C HIS A 455 -6.36 -12.46 -11.94
N SER A 456 -6.80 -12.46 -10.68
CA SER A 456 -8.09 -13.05 -10.28
C SER A 456 -9.31 -12.26 -10.77
N GLY A 457 -9.18 -10.94 -10.97
CA GLY A 457 -10.30 -10.04 -11.26
C GLY A 457 -11.32 -9.86 -10.11
N SER A 458 -11.35 -10.80 -9.18
CA SER A 458 -12.16 -10.83 -7.96
C SER A 458 -11.35 -10.40 -6.73
N ALA A 459 -12.05 -9.84 -5.75
CA ALA A 459 -11.53 -9.68 -4.40
C ALA A 459 -11.24 -11.06 -3.79
N PRO A 460 -10.15 -11.24 -3.02
CA PRO A 460 -9.90 -12.51 -2.35
C PRO A 460 -10.99 -12.78 -1.30
N PRO A 461 -11.40 -14.04 -1.08
CA PRO A 461 -12.43 -14.38 -0.10
C PRO A 461 -12.12 -13.79 1.28
N GLY A 462 -13.12 -13.22 1.94
CA GLY A 462 -12.96 -12.59 3.26
C GLY A 462 -12.57 -11.11 3.26
N HIS A 463 -12.03 -10.57 2.16
CA HIS A 463 -11.61 -9.18 2.08
C HIS A 463 -12.65 -8.27 1.41
N ALA A 464 -13.28 -7.40 2.21
CA ALA A 464 -14.06 -6.27 1.71
C ALA A 464 -13.13 -5.17 1.16
N VAL A 465 -12.87 -5.20 -0.16
CA VAL A 465 -12.07 -4.19 -0.89
C VAL A 465 -12.67 -3.91 -2.26
N PRO A 466 -12.76 -2.66 -2.71
CA PRO A 466 -13.14 -2.33 -4.09
C PRO A 466 -12.24 -3.05 -5.11
N THR A 467 -12.83 -3.74 -6.07
CA THR A 467 -12.07 -4.35 -7.17
C THR A 467 -11.51 -3.26 -8.09
N THR A 468 -10.19 -3.05 -8.01
CA THR A 468 -9.44 -2.18 -8.92
C THR A 468 -9.69 -2.59 -10.38
N ARG A 469 -10.11 -1.63 -11.21
CA ARG A 469 -10.28 -1.82 -12.66
C ARG A 469 -9.01 -1.47 -13.44
N VAL A 470 -7.98 -0.95 -12.77
CA VAL A 470 -6.71 -0.55 -13.36
C VAL A 470 -5.85 -1.79 -13.67
N PRO A 471 -5.11 -1.82 -14.80
CA PRO A 471 -4.15 -2.88 -15.07
C PRO A 471 -3.12 -3.08 -13.95
N TYR A 472 -2.71 -4.33 -13.74
CA TYR A 472 -1.74 -4.71 -12.70
C TYR A 472 -0.39 -3.98 -12.84
N ALA A 473 0.00 -3.63 -14.07
CA ALA A 473 1.18 -2.82 -14.36
C ALA A 473 1.08 -1.42 -13.71
N THR A 474 -0.07 -0.75 -13.84
CA THR A 474 -0.32 0.56 -13.24
C THR A 474 -0.22 0.54 -11.71
N VAL A 475 -0.86 -0.45 -11.07
CA VAL A 475 -0.77 -0.63 -9.60
C VAL A 475 0.68 -0.90 -9.16
N SER A 476 1.44 -1.67 -9.94
CA SER A 476 2.85 -1.95 -9.66
C SER A 476 3.73 -0.71 -9.77
N GLU A 477 3.47 0.14 -10.76
CA GLU A 477 4.22 1.37 -10.99
C GLU A 477 3.88 2.48 -9.96
N VAL A 478 2.62 2.57 -9.53
CA VAL A 478 2.19 3.40 -8.38
C VAL A 478 2.90 2.99 -7.08
N LEU A 479 3.03 1.69 -6.82
CA LEU A 479 3.79 1.18 -5.67
C LEU A 479 5.28 1.55 -5.80
N ARG A 480 5.89 1.35 -6.97
CA ARG A 480 7.30 1.70 -7.22
C ARG A 480 7.57 3.20 -7.02
N GLN A 481 6.65 4.08 -7.42
CA GLN A 481 6.75 5.53 -7.18
C GLN A 481 6.67 5.89 -5.69
N ALA A 482 5.94 5.11 -4.90
CA ALA A 482 5.95 5.21 -3.44
C ALA A 482 7.19 4.56 -2.77
N GLY A 483 8.22 4.20 -3.55
CA GLY A 483 9.46 3.59 -3.02
C GLY A 483 9.28 2.16 -2.54
N VAL A 484 8.16 1.51 -2.88
CA VAL A 484 7.90 0.12 -2.54
C VAL A 484 8.68 -0.79 -3.48
N ILE A 485 9.46 -1.68 -2.89
CA ILE A 485 10.14 -2.76 -3.58
C ILE A 485 9.12 -3.86 -3.85
N ARG A 486 8.49 -3.83 -5.03
CA ARG A 486 7.48 -4.83 -5.43
C ARG A 486 8.19 -6.05 -6.02
N VAL A 487 8.07 -7.20 -5.38
CA VAL A 487 8.67 -8.46 -5.86
C VAL A 487 7.61 -9.46 -6.32
N ASP A 488 8.02 -10.48 -7.09
CA ASP A 488 7.12 -11.42 -7.74
C ASP A 488 6.74 -12.61 -6.86
N THR A 489 7.66 -13.07 -6.02
CA THR A 489 7.47 -14.30 -5.24
C THR A 489 7.68 -14.11 -3.73
N VAL A 490 7.06 -14.99 -2.94
CA VAL A 490 7.31 -15.12 -1.48
C VAL A 490 8.80 -15.36 -1.20
N THR A 491 9.47 -16.09 -2.09
CA THR A 491 10.91 -16.35 -2.07
C THR A 491 11.73 -15.07 -2.21
N GLU A 492 11.38 -14.20 -3.17
CA GLU A 492 12.04 -12.91 -3.38
C GLU A 492 11.78 -11.93 -2.22
N LEU A 493 10.62 -12.00 -1.56
CA LEU A 493 10.32 -11.18 -0.38
C LEU A 493 11.30 -11.47 0.77
N VAL A 494 11.63 -12.75 0.96
CA VAL A 494 12.66 -13.19 1.92
C VAL A 494 14.06 -12.82 1.44
N ASP A 495 14.38 -13.05 0.16
CA ASP A 495 15.71 -12.79 -0.41
C ASP A 495 16.10 -11.31 -0.37
N ALA A 496 15.19 -10.41 -0.76
CA ALA A 496 15.38 -8.96 -0.69
C ALA A 496 15.32 -8.46 0.77
N GLY A 497 14.39 -8.98 1.58
CA GLY A 497 14.28 -8.64 2.99
C GLY A 497 15.54 -8.95 3.80
N ALA A 498 16.13 -10.13 3.56
CA ALA A 498 17.39 -10.54 4.19
C ALA A 498 18.55 -9.61 3.82
N LEU A 499 18.66 -9.20 2.55
CA LEU A 499 19.68 -8.26 2.09
C LEU A 499 19.53 -6.90 2.79
N LEU A 500 18.35 -6.31 2.68
CA LEU A 500 18.06 -4.96 3.17
C LEU A 500 18.16 -4.85 4.70
N ALA A 501 17.95 -5.94 5.43
CA ALA A 501 18.04 -5.99 6.89
C ALA A 501 19.46 -6.23 7.42
N SER A 502 20.42 -6.58 6.55
CA SER A 502 21.76 -7.01 6.96
C SER A 502 22.92 -6.28 6.28
N GLN A 503 22.68 -5.59 5.17
CA GLN A 503 23.71 -4.92 4.35
C GLN A 503 23.37 -3.44 4.09
N PRO A 504 24.38 -2.56 3.92
CA PRO A 504 24.16 -1.16 3.55
C PRO A 504 23.59 -1.02 2.13
N LEU A 505 22.90 0.08 1.87
CA LEU A 505 22.39 0.37 0.53
C LEU A 505 23.53 0.70 -0.45
N PRO A 506 23.52 0.14 -1.67
CA PRO A 506 24.56 0.40 -2.66
C PRO A 506 24.52 1.85 -3.18
N ALA A 507 25.70 2.42 -3.39
CA ALA A 507 25.84 3.78 -3.92
C ALA A 507 25.38 3.90 -5.39
N GLY A 508 25.45 2.82 -6.16
CA GLY A 508 25.14 2.76 -7.58
C GLY A 508 25.04 1.32 -8.11
N PRO A 509 24.94 1.14 -9.43
CA PRO A 509 24.71 -0.16 -10.06
C PRO A 509 26.00 -0.97 -10.33
N ARG A 510 27.19 -0.52 -9.91
CA ARG A 510 28.46 -1.16 -10.28
C ARG A 510 28.77 -2.33 -9.35
N VAL A 511 28.97 -3.53 -9.90
CA VAL A 511 29.12 -4.77 -9.10
C VAL A 511 30.48 -5.40 -9.33
N ALA A 512 31.28 -5.58 -8.28
CA ALA A 512 32.45 -6.46 -8.34
C ALA A 512 31.99 -7.91 -8.15
N ILE A 513 32.47 -8.82 -9.00
CA ILE A 513 32.22 -10.26 -8.90
C ILE A 513 33.55 -10.94 -8.64
N LEU A 514 33.65 -11.74 -7.57
CA LEU A 514 34.84 -12.52 -7.23
C LEU A 514 34.45 -13.91 -6.76
N GLY A 515 35.30 -14.92 -6.95
CA GLY A 515 35.01 -16.28 -6.47
C GLY A 515 35.93 -17.35 -7.01
N ASN A 516 35.75 -18.59 -6.56
CA ASN A 516 36.58 -19.75 -6.93
C ASN A 516 35.99 -20.60 -8.09
N SER A 517 35.13 -20.00 -8.91
CA SER A 517 34.47 -20.67 -10.04
C SER A 517 34.18 -19.69 -11.17
N GLU A 518 34.90 -19.83 -12.29
CA GLU A 518 34.70 -19.04 -13.51
C GLU A 518 33.25 -19.12 -14.03
N SER A 519 32.69 -20.33 -14.13
CA SER A 519 31.32 -20.57 -14.61
C SER A 519 30.26 -19.84 -13.78
N LEU A 520 30.39 -19.86 -12.44
CA LEU A 520 29.46 -19.14 -11.56
C LEU A 520 29.68 -17.61 -11.65
N GLY A 521 30.93 -17.18 -11.85
CA GLY A 521 31.30 -15.80 -12.21
C GLY A 521 30.58 -15.29 -13.46
N LEU A 522 30.57 -16.09 -14.53
CA LEU A 522 29.87 -15.76 -15.78
C LEU A 522 28.35 -15.71 -15.61
N LEU A 523 27.74 -16.70 -14.94
CA LEU A 523 26.29 -16.68 -14.65
C LEU A 523 25.89 -15.44 -13.83
N THR A 524 26.73 -15.04 -12.86
CA THR A 524 26.51 -13.83 -12.06
C THR A 524 26.65 -12.57 -12.91
N TYR A 525 27.59 -12.54 -13.85
CA TYR A 525 27.80 -11.43 -14.77
C TYR A 525 26.60 -11.24 -15.72
N ASP A 526 26.10 -12.33 -16.33
CA ASP A 526 24.94 -12.29 -17.23
C ASP A 526 23.64 -11.95 -16.48
N ALA A 527 23.46 -12.46 -15.26
CA ALA A 527 22.36 -12.07 -14.40
C ALA A 527 22.42 -10.56 -14.06
N CYS A 528 23.61 -10.02 -13.77
CA CYS A 528 23.80 -8.59 -13.50
C CYS A 528 23.38 -7.73 -14.70
N LEU A 529 23.81 -8.10 -15.92
CA LEU A 529 23.39 -7.41 -17.14
C LEU A 529 21.87 -7.50 -17.37
N THR A 530 21.27 -8.65 -17.10
CA THR A 530 19.82 -8.90 -17.27
C THR A 530 18.96 -8.02 -16.35
N GLU A 531 19.39 -7.83 -15.10
CA GLU A 531 18.72 -6.96 -14.11
C GLU A 531 19.13 -5.46 -14.22
N GLY A 532 19.93 -5.09 -15.22
CA GLY A 532 20.33 -3.70 -15.49
C GLY A 532 21.48 -3.16 -14.62
N LEU A 533 22.20 -4.04 -13.93
CA LEU A 533 23.42 -3.70 -13.19
C LEU A 533 24.63 -3.59 -14.13
N ARG A 534 25.73 -3.03 -13.61
CA ARG A 534 26.99 -2.82 -14.33
C ARG A 534 28.10 -3.67 -13.71
N PRO A 535 28.18 -4.97 -14.03
CA PRO A 535 29.21 -5.83 -13.47
C PRO A 535 30.60 -5.46 -14.01
N LEU A 536 31.60 -5.50 -13.13
CA LEU A 536 33.01 -5.52 -13.50
C LEU A 536 33.38 -6.93 -14.00
N ARG A 537 34.52 -7.06 -14.69
CA ARG A 537 35.02 -8.39 -15.11
C ARG A 537 35.17 -9.30 -13.88
N PRO A 538 34.60 -10.52 -13.86
CA PRO A 538 34.75 -11.43 -12.74
C PRO A 538 36.22 -11.74 -12.42
N ARG A 539 36.55 -11.68 -11.13
CA ARG A 539 37.85 -12.09 -10.59
C ARG A 539 37.77 -13.55 -10.13
N ASP A 540 38.20 -14.46 -11.00
CA ASP A 540 38.40 -15.86 -10.61
C ASP A 540 39.62 -15.98 -9.69
N LEU A 541 39.43 -16.67 -8.56
CA LEU A 541 40.45 -17.02 -7.57
C LEU A 541 40.95 -18.46 -7.77
N THR A 542 40.38 -19.20 -8.74
CA THR A 542 40.56 -20.64 -9.00
C THR A 542 40.00 -21.54 -7.90
N THR A 543 39.74 -22.82 -8.24
CA THR A 543 39.14 -23.81 -7.33
C THR A 543 40.01 -24.17 -6.10
N ALA A 544 41.28 -23.75 -6.09
CA ALA A 544 42.21 -23.92 -4.98
C ALA A 544 42.20 -22.75 -3.97
N ALA A 545 41.39 -21.70 -4.19
CA ALA A 545 41.33 -20.53 -3.33
C ALA A 545 40.95 -20.88 -1.88
N THR A 546 41.80 -20.46 -0.95
CA THR A 546 41.63 -20.62 0.49
C THR A 546 40.73 -19.51 1.07
N PRO A 547 40.20 -19.68 2.30
CA PRO A 547 39.50 -18.61 3.00
C PRO A 547 40.28 -17.28 3.09
N ASP A 548 41.61 -17.31 3.20
CA ASP A 548 42.44 -16.11 3.23
C ASP A 548 42.50 -15.42 1.86
N ASP A 549 42.57 -16.17 0.75
CA ASP A 549 42.48 -15.61 -0.61
C ASP A 549 41.14 -14.88 -0.83
N PHE A 550 40.04 -15.45 -0.31
CA PHE A 550 38.72 -14.82 -0.30
C PHE A 550 38.70 -13.55 0.56
N CYS A 551 39.35 -13.57 1.73
CA CYS A 551 39.46 -12.42 2.63
C CYS A 551 40.16 -11.24 1.93
N ASP A 552 41.34 -11.47 1.37
CA ASP A 552 42.14 -10.46 0.69
C ASP A 552 41.46 -9.95 -0.59
N ALA A 553 40.85 -10.83 -1.38
CA ALA A 553 40.12 -10.45 -2.58
C ALA A 553 38.90 -9.57 -2.26
N LEU A 554 38.11 -9.93 -1.23
CA LEU A 554 36.97 -9.14 -0.78
C LEU A 554 37.40 -7.81 -0.17
N ALA A 555 38.42 -7.80 0.67
CA ALA A 555 38.95 -6.58 1.28
C ALA A 555 39.53 -5.61 0.23
N ALA A 556 40.13 -6.13 -0.84
CA ALA A 556 40.55 -5.31 -1.99
C ALA A 556 39.33 -4.73 -2.75
N ALA A 557 38.33 -5.55 -3.07
CA ALA A 557 37.12 -5.11 -3.78
C ALA A 557 36.32 -4.05 -2.99
N LEU A 558 36.20 -4.20 -1.67
CA LEU A 558 35.51 -3.24 -0.81
C LEU A 558 36.17 -1.85 -0.84
N ARG A 559 37.51 -1.77 -1.00
CA ARG A 559 38.26 -0.52 -1.12
C ARG A 559 38.29 0.08 -2.53
N ASP A 560 37.83 -0.64 -3.56
CA ASP A 560 37.90 -0.19 -4.95
C ASP A 560 36.68 0.69 -5.32
N ASP A 561 36.90 1.99 -5.49
CA ASP A 561 35.86 2.96 -5.87
C ASP A 561 35.26 2.73 -7.27
N ALA A 562 35.78 1.76 -8.05
CA ALA A 562 35.15 1.30 -9.29
C ALA A 562 33.84 0.50 -9.06
N CYS A 563 33.60 -0.05 -7.86
CA CYS A 563 32.40 -0.80 -7.53
C CYS A 563 31.57 -0.17 -6.39
N ASP A 564 30.27 -0.47 -6.41
CA ASP A 564 29.28 -0.03 -5.41
C ASP A 564 28.75 -1.19 -4.55
N ALA A 565 28.98 -2.45 -4.97
CA ALA A 565 28.56 -3.69 -4.33
C ALA A 565 29.52 -4.84 -4.70
N VAL A 566 29.57 -5.90 -3.89
CA VAL A 566 30.40 -7.10 -4.15
C VAL A 566 29.55 -8.38 -4.07
N VAL A 567 29.65 -9.23 -5.08
CA VAL A 567 29.09 -10.59 -5.09
C VAL A 567 30.24 -11.60 -5.03
N VAL A 568 30.19 -12.46 -4.02
CA VAL A 568 31.19 -13.51 -3.75
C VAL A 568 30.61 -14.86 -4.15
N ASN A 569 31.24 -15.52 -5.10
CA ASN A 569 30.83 -16.83 -5.61
C ASN A 569 31.68 -17.93 -4.97
N ALA A 570 31.04 -18.81 -4.21
CA ALA A 570 31.71 -19.86 -3.43
C ALA A 570 31.19 -21.26 -3.80
N ILE A 571 32.09 -22.10 -4.29
CA ILE A 571 31.95 -23.56 -4.31
C ILE A 571 32.90 -24.18 -3.28
N PRO A 572 32.74 -25.45 -2.87
CA PRO A 572 33.75 -26.12 -2.04
C PRO A 572 35.12 -26.03 -2.71
N TRP A 573 36.14 -25.58 -1.98
CA TRP A 573 37.52 -25.57 -2.50
C TRP A 573 38.12 -26.97 -2.42
N VAL A 574 39.13 -27.24 -3.24
CA VAL A 574 39.87 -28.51 -3.19
C VAL A 574 41.15 -28.28 -2.38
N GLY A 575 41.17 -28.77 -1.13
CA GLY A 575 42.38 -28.75 -0.30
C GLY A 575 43.48 -29.69 -0.83
N GLU A 576 44.72 -29.53 -0.33
CA GLU A 576 45.89 -30.32 -0.79
C GLU A 576 45.71 -31.84 -0.69
N ASN A 577 44.83 -32.31 0.21
CA ASN A 577 44.51 -33.72 0.42
C ASN A 577 43.36 -34.25 -0.46
N GLY A 578 42.74 -33.42 -1.31
CA GLY A 578 41.68 -33.82 -2.24
C GLY A 578 40.31 -34.15 -1.61
N ALA A 579 40.11 -33.87 -0.33
CA ALA A 579 38.83 -34.03 0.38
C ALA A 579 38.30 -32.66 0.84
N THR A 580 36.98 -32.49 0.78
CA THR A 580 36.27 -31.39 1.46
C THR A 580 36.09 -31.76 2.94
N GLU A 581 36.46 -30.87 3.86
CA GLU A 581 36.42 -31.15 5.30
C GLU A 581 35.13 -30.64 5.97
N SER A 582 34.71 -31.31 7.04
CA SER A 582 33.54 -30.91 7.82
C SER A 582 33.87 -29.71 8.71
N GLY A 583 33.50 -28.50 8.25
CA GLY A 583 33.82 -27.22 8.91
C GLY A 583 34.17 -26.09 7.94
N ASP A 584 34.47 -26.42 6.68
CA ASP A 584 34.93 -25.49 5.63
C ASP A 584 34.06 -24.22 5.49
N GLY A 585 32.73 -24.37 5.60
CA GLY A 585 31.79 -23.25 5.55
C GLY A 585 31.91 -22.25 6.70
N GLU A 586 32.29 -22.69 7.90
CA GLU A 586 32.48 -21.79 9.06
C GLU A 586 33.76 -20.98 8.96
N VAL A 587 34.85 -21.59 8.47
CA VAL A 587 36.14 -20.92 8.27
C VAL A 587 36.02 -19.86 7.18
N LEU A 588 35.40 -20.18 6.05
CA LEU A 588 35.13 -19.21 4.98
C LEU A 588 34.17 -18.10 5.45
N ALA A 589 33.14 -18.43 6.24
CA ALA A 589 32.25 -17.43 6.83
C ALA A 589 33.00 -16.45 7.77
N ALA A 590 33.96 -16.94 8.56
CA ALA A 590 34.79 -16.10 9.43
C ALA A 590 35.70 -15.16 8.62
N ALA A 591 36.35 -15.67 7.57
CA ALA A 591 37.22 -14.89 6.69
C ALA A 591 36.47 -13.77 5.95
N LEU A 592 35.32 -14.08 5.34
CA LEU A 592 34.49 -13.08 4.65
C LEU A 592 34.00 -11.97 5.60
N ARG A 593 33.65 -12.30 6.85
CA ARG A 593 33.31 -11.31 7.88
C ARG A 593 34.48 -10.42 8.27
N ALA A 594 35.68 -10.99 8.43
CA ALA A 594 36.89 -10.23 8.76
C ALA A 594 37.20 -9.18 7.68
N ALA A 595 37.09 -9.57 6.40
CA ALA A 595 37.21 -8.65 5.27
C ALA A 595 36.14 -7.55 5.31
N THR A 596 34.87 -7.91 5.53
CA THR A 596 33.74 -6.96 5.56
C THR A 596 33.87 -5.95 6.71
N ALA A 597 34.30 -6.41 7.89
CA ALA A 597 34.55 -5.56 9.06
C ALA A 597 35.66 -4.52 8.83
N SER A 598 36.61 -4.79 7.91
CA SER A 598 37.68 -3.85 7.56
C SER A 598 37.23 -2.68 6.68
N ALA A 599 36.10 -2.80 5.96
CA ALA A 599 35.60 -1.80 5.01
C ALA A 599 34.07 -1.92 4.78
N PRO A 600 33.21 -1.63 5.77
CA PRO A 600 31.77 -1.92 5.76
C PRO A 600 30.93 -0.97 4.88
N ALA A 601 31.52 -0.31 3.88
CA ALA A 601 30.88 0.76 3.12
C ALA A 601 29.97 0.28 1.97
N LYS A 602 30.12 -0.98 1.53
CA LYS A 602 29.44 -1.54 0.33
C LYS A 602 28.75 -2.86 0.70
N PRO A 603 27.56 -3.16 0.16
CA PRO A 603 26.90 -4.44 0.37
C PRO A 603 27.72 -5.60 -0.20
N VAL A 604 27.81 -6.67 0.59
CA VAL A 604 28.43 -7.95 0.23
C VAL A 604 27.34 -9.02 0.20
N LEU A 605 27.32 -9.86 -0.83
CA LEU A 605 26.41 -10.99 -0.98
C LEU A 605 27.20 -12.24 -1.33
N VAL A 606 26.76 -13.41 -0.86
CA VAL A 606 27.39 -14.70 -1.19
C VAL A 606 26.44 -15.53 -2.05
N VAL A 607 26.92 -16.02 -3.19
CA VAL A 607 26.27 -17.08 -3.97
C VAL A 607 27.00 -18.39 -3.67
N HIS A 608 26.27 -19.41 -3.25
CA HIS A 608 26.86 -20.70 -2.89
C HIS A 608 26.20 -21.87 -3.62
N VAL A 609 26.99 -22.87 -3.99
CA VAL A 609 26.52 -24.14 -4.56
C VAL A 609 26.99 -25.26 -3.64
N GLU A 610 26.04 -26.10 -3.19
CA GLU A 610 26.22 -27.26 -2.28
C GLU A 610 26.90 -27.01 -0.91
N LEU A 611 27.37 -25.79 -0.62
CA LEU A 611 27.84 -25.36 0.70
C LEU A 611 26.67 -24.94 1.62
N GLY A 612 25.82 -25.90 2.03
CA GLY A 612 24.69 -25.61 2.94
C GLY A 612 25.15 -24.98 4.27
N GLY A 613 26.17 -25.57 4.89
CA GLY A 613 26.74 -25.08 6.16
C GLY A 613 27.38 -23.69 6.07
N LEU A 614 27.76 -23.19 4.89
CA LEU A 614 28.23 -21.81 4.73
C LEU A 614 27.08 -20.81 4.94
N ALA A 615 25.87 -21.13 4.46
CA ALA A 615 24.71 -20.26 4.64
C ALA A 615 24.29 -20.20 6.11
N ASP A 616 24.23 -21.34 6.79
CA ASP A 616 23.94 -21.43 8.23
C ASP A 616 25.02 -20.74 9.06
N ALA A 617 26.30 -20.97 8.74
CA ALA A 617 27.43 -20.31 9.39
C ALA A 617 27.32 -18.80 9.25
N LEU A 618 27.13 -18.25 8.04
CA LEU A 618 26.99 -16.82 7.77
C LEU A 618 25.79 -16.20 8.51
N ALA A 619 24.66 -16.91 8.56
CA ALA A 619 23.44 -16.56 9.27
C ALA A 619 23.59 -16.46 10.80
N ALA A 620 24.39 -17.33 11.42
CA ALA A 620 24.49 -17.49 12.87
C ALA A 620 25.18 -16.35 13.65
N ALA A 621 25.64 -15.29 12.98
CA ALA A 621 26.63 -14.29 13.45
C ALA A 621 26.29 -13.45 14.70
N SER A 622 25.19 -13.70 15.41
CA SER A 622 24.81 -12.93 16.61
C SER A 622 24.21 -13.78 17.74
N SER A 623 24.24 -15.11 17.66
CA SER A 623 23.80 -15.96 18.79
C SER A 623 24.92 -16.15 19.81
N SER A 624 25.03 -15.24 20.78
CA SER A 624 25.76 -15.47 22.04
C SER A 624 24.89 -16.16 23.11
N ALA A 625 23.83 -16.86 22.70
CA ALA A 625 23.12 -17.81 23.55
C ALA A 625 23.84 -19.18 23.47
N PRO A 626 24.05 -19.89 24.59
CA PRO A 626 24.60 -21.24 24.55
C PRO A 626 23.67 -22.16 23.76
N ALA A 627 24.23 -22.95 22.86
CA ALA A 627 23.45 -23.91 22.09
C ALA A 627 22.80 -24.94 23.04
N SER A 628 21.46 -24.99 23.04
CA SER A 628 20.73 -26.09 23.64
C SER A 628 21.20 -27.40 22.98
N PRO A 629 21.57 -28.44 23.75
CA PRO A 629 22.14 -29.65 23.15
C PRO A 629 21.10 -30.35 22.27
N HIS A 630 21.34 -30.34 20.96
CA HIS A 630 20.55 -31.13 20.02
C HIS A 630 20.59 -32.61 20.41
N ARG A 631 19.41 -33.25 20.45
CA ARG A 631 19.32 -34.71 20.53
C ARG A 631 20.05 -35.31 19.32
N GLY A 632 21.10 -36.08 19.59
CA GLY A 632 21.92 -36.69 18.54
C GLY A 632 21.13 -37.64 17.64
N PRO A 633 21.59 -37.87 16.40
CA PRO A 633 20.96 -38.82 15.48
C PRO A 633 21.04 -40.24 16.04
N GLY A 634 19.96 -41.01 15.85
CA GLY A 634 19.90 -42.41 16.29
C GLY A 634 20.98 -43.26 15.63
N ALA A 635 21.76 -43.99 16.43
CA ALA A 635 22.89 -44.78 15.96
C ALA A 635 22.44 -45.87 14.98
N ALA A 636 23.09 -45.93 13.82
CA ALA A 636 23.09 -47.10 12.96
C ALA A 636 23.82 -48.26 13.66
N ALA A 637 23.34 -49.48 13.47
CA ALA A 637 23.96 -50.68 14.02
C ALA A 637 25.02 -51.23 13.05
N ASP A 638 26.20 -51.62 13.57
CA ASP A 638 26.93 -52.75 12.99
C ASP A 638 27.90 -53.49 13.95
N SER A 639 28.02 -54.80 13.72
CA SER A 639 29.18 -55.69 13.95
C SER A 639 29.78 -56.00 15.36
N GLY A 640 29.25 -57.06 16.00
CA GLY A 640 30.00 -58.20 16.62
C GLY A 640 30.85 -58.01 17.92
N PRO A 641 31.49 -59.08 18.47
CA PRO A 641 31.31 -60.52 18.21
C PRO A 641 31.25 -61.46 19.45
N GLY A 642 30.66 -62.66 19.30
CA GLY A 642 31.16 -63.92 19.92
C GLY A 642 30.75 -64.37 21.35
N ALA A 643 30.61 -65.71 21.49
CA ALA A 643 30.70 -66.55 22.70
C ALA A 643 29.54 -66.64 23.74
N ASP A 644 28.53 -67.48 23.44
CA ASP A 644 28.26 -68.84 24.01
C ASP A 644 28.28 -69.12 25.56
N PRO A 645 27.79 -70.26 26.10
CA PRO A 645 26.38 -70.41 26.52
C PRO A 645 26.15 -70.99 27.95
N GLY A 646 24.88 -70.98 28.41
CA GLY A 646 24.39 -71.74 29.59
C GLY A 646 22.86 -71.64 29.74
N ALA A 647 22.08 -72.71 29.57
CA ALA A 647 21.62 -73.62 30.64
C ALA A 647 20.66 -72.95 31.66
N THR A 648 19.44 -73.44 31.96
CA THR A 648 18.76 -74.71 31.63
C THR A 648 17.27 -74.67 32.04
N ALA A 649 16.40 -75.41 31.32
CA ALA A 649 15.18 -76.09 31.80
C ALA A 649 13.99 -75.22 32.36
N ALA A 650 12.70 -75.62 32.29
CA ALA A 650 12.05 -76.82 31.74
C ALA A 650 10.54 -76.60 31.45
N ASN A 651 9.91 -77.63 30.88
CA ASN A 651 8.46 -77.95 30.85
C ASN A 651 7.53 -77.27 29.81
N ALA A 652 7.27 -78.07 28.76
CA ALA A 652 6.00 -78.18 28.03
C ALA A 652 5.48 -79.63 28.24
N PRO A 653 4.45 -80.16 27.56
CA PRO A 653 3.23 -79.61 26.91
C PRO A 653 1.99 -80.38 27.49
N PRO A 654 0.96 -80.92 26.77
CA PRO A 654 0.37 -80.65 25.43
C PRO A 654 -1.20 -80.63 25.39
N VAL A 655 -1.74 -80.59 24.15
CA VAL A 655 -2.99 -81.24 23.64
C VAL A 655 -4.17 -80.33 23.21
N LEU A 656 -4.73 -80.74 22.07
CA LEU A 656 -5.71 -80.18 21.13
C LEU A 656 -7.16 -79.96 21.62
N ALA A 657 -7.91 -79.23 20.77
CA ALA A 657 -9.38 -79.09 20.69
C ALA A 657 -10.13 -80.43 20.42
N PRO A 658 -11.49 -80.51 20.48
CA PRO A 658 -12.36 -79.98 19.39
C PRO A 658 -13.83 -79.59 19.75
N GLY A 659 -14.56 -79.02 18.76
CA GLY A 659 -15.83 -79.60 18.28
C GLY A 659 -17.22 -79.29 18.91
N THR A 660 -18.00 -78.45 18.20
CA THR A 660 -19.41 -78.66 17.74
C THR A 660 -20.65 -78.72 18.68
N ASP A 661 -21.73 -78.13 18.14
CA ASP A 661 -23.18 -78.51 18.26
C ASP A 661 -23.98 -78.24 19.56
N GLN A 662 -25.30 -77.97 19.52
CA GLN A 662 -26.23 -77.45 18.48
C GLN A 662 -27.54 -76.99 19.17
N GLY A 663 -28.31 -76.02 18.64
CA GLY A 663 -29.51 -75.52 19.39
C GLY A 663 -30.54 -74.63 18.66
N LEU A 664 -31.46 -75.27 17.93
CA LEU A 664 -32.83 -74.84 17.58
C LEU A 664 -33.14 -73.62 16.68
N ARG A 665 -34.20 -73.82 15.90
CA ARG A 665 -34.98 -72.95 14.96
C ARG A 665 -36.48 -73.00 15.42
N PRO A 666 -37.50 -72.52 14.67
CA PRO A 666 -37.75 -71.17 14.10
C PRO A 666 -39.25 -70.71 14.23
N GLY A 667 -39.61 -69.57 13.62
CA GLY A 667 -41.00 -69.25 13.17
C GLY A 667 -41.47 -67.84 13.53
N ASN A 668 -42.34 -67.15 12.77
CA ASN A 668 -42.98 -67.47 11.48
C ASN A 668 -43.45 -66.16 10.76
N ARG A 669 -44.04 -66.30 9.57
CA ARG A 669 -44.68 -65.28 8.67
C ARG A 669 -45.68 -64.35 9.40
N ALA A 670 -46.11 -63.20 8.87
CA ALA A 670 -46.17 -62.72 7.47
C ALA A 670 -46.01 -61.17 7.41
N ASP A 671 -46.27 -60.39 6.35
CA ASP A 671 -46.84 -60.63 5.01
C ASP A 671 -46.38 -59.53 4.00
N GLY A 672 -46.93 -59.48 2.77
CA GLY A 672 -46.69 -58.37 1.82
C GLY A 672 -47.63 -58.30 0.60
N SER A 673 -47.65 -57.16 -0.10
CA SER A 673 -48.21 -56.90 -1.46
C SER A 673 -47.99 -55.42 -1.82
N GLY A 674 -47.77 -54.95 -3.05
CA GLY A 674 -47.74 -55.56 -4.39
C GLY A 674 -46.93 -54.69 -5.40
N PRO A 675 -46.98 -54.93 -6.73
CA PRO A 675 -45.74 -55.23 -7.49
C PRO A 675 -45.38 -54.30 -8.67
N GLY A 676 -44.15 -54.43 -9.22
CA GLY A 676 -43.77 -53.83 -10.51
C GLY A 676 -42.33 -54.14 -10.99
N GLN A 677 -42.21 -54.85 -12.10
CA GLN A 677 -40.98 -55.26 -12.84
C GLN A 677 -40.01 -54.08 -13.14
N GLY A 678 -38.68 -54.21 -13.19
CA GLY A 678 -37.88 -54.95 -14.19
C GLY A 678 -36.46 -54.32 -14.34
N PRO A 679 -35.54 -54.89 -15.14
CA PRO A 679 -34.07 -54.76 -14.89
C PRO A 679 -33.28 -53.72 -15.73
N ALA A 680 -31.98 -53.63 -15.43
CA ALA A 680 -30.94 -52.77 -16.05
C ALA A 680 -30.75 -52.98 -17.57
N PRO A 681 -30.10 -52.03 -18.31
CA PRO A 681 -28.63 -52.01 -18.40
C PRO A 681 -27.99 -50.59 -18.58
N VAL A 682 -26.70 -50.57 -18.95
CA VAL A 682 -25.80 -49.39 -19.04
C VAL A 682 -25.38 -49.11 -20.51
N LEU A 683 -25.03 -47.84 -20.79
CA LEU A 683 -24.32 -47.27 -21.97
C LEU A 683 -25.08 -47.13 -23.32
N GLY A 684 -25.06 -45.90 -23.86
CA GLY A 684 -25.42 -45.58 -25.24
C GLY A 684 -25.75 -44.10 -25.49
N THR A 685 -24.87 -43.36 -26.19
CA THR A 685 -25.14 -42.01 -26.74
C THR A 685 -26.21 -42.08 -27.86
N PRO A 686 -26.92 -40.98 -28.16
CA PRO A 686 -26.65 -40.33 -29.46
C PRO A 686 -26.87 -38.79 -29.48
N ALA A 687 -26.63 -38.18 -30.64
CA ALA A 687 -26.84 -36.75 -30.90
C ALA A 687 -27.81 -36.50 -32.08
N ALA A 688 -28.29 -35.25 -32.15
CA ALA A 688 -28.72 -34.49 -33.35
C ALA A 688 -30.06 -34.78 -34.07
N ARG A 689 -30.66 -33.69 -34.60
CA ARG A 689 -31.22 -33.55 -35.97
C ARG A 689 -31.38 -32.07 -36.38
N GLY A 690 -31.06 -31.75 -37.65
CA GLY A 690 -31.21 -30.43 -38.31
C GLY A 690 -32.52 -30.30 -39.12
N PRO A 691 -32.58 -29.67 -40.33
CA PRO A 691 -31.53 -29.27 -41.31
C PRO A 691 -31.57 -27.74 -41.68
N ASP A 692 -30.88 -27.11 -42.67
CA ASP A 692 -30.67 -27.43 -44.11
C ASP A 692 -29.49 -26.66 -44.81
N THR A 693 -28.92 -27.29 -45.87
CA THR A 693 -28.23 -26.82 -47.12
C THR A 693 -27.44 -25.47 -47.24
N ALA A 694 -26.36 -25.29 -48.05
CA ALA A 694 -25.52 -26.19 -48.89
C ALA A 694 -24.24 -25.51 -49.48
N ALA A 695 -23.27 -26.34 -49.92
CA ALA A 695 -22.28 -26.19 -51.02
C ALA A 695 -21.04 -25.24 -50.95
N GLY A 696 -19.85 -25.81 -51.23
CA GLY A 696 -18.59 -25.13 -51.56
C GLY A 696 -17.35 -26.06 -51.45
N PRO A 697 -16.57 -26.35 -52.52
CA PRO A 697 -15.47 -27.34 -52.50
C PRO A 697 -14.08 -26.75 -52.22
N GLY A 698 -13.07 -27.59 -51.98
CA GLY A 698 -11.72 -27.19 -51.54
C GLY A 698 -10.55 -27.62 -52.45
N THR A 699 -9.43 -28.03 -51.82
CA THR A 699 -8.11 -28.49 -52.35
C THR A 699 -7.01 -27.44 -52.58
N GLY A 700 -5.76 -27.80 -52.23
CA GLY A 700 -4.53 -27.17 -52.77
C GLY A 700 -3.43 -26.74 -51.77
N ALA A 701 -2.34 -27.50 -51.68
CA ALA A 701 -1.02 -27.12 -51.12
C ALA A 701 0.05 -28.09 -51.68
N PRO A 702 1.38 -27.82 -51.58
CA PRO A 702 2.16 -26.57 -51.55
C PRO A 702 2.99 -26.46 -52.89
N PRO A 703 4.26 -25.96 -53.04
CA PRO A 703 5.48 -26.14 -52.22
C PRO A 703 6.42 -24.90 -52.07
N GLU A 704 7.59 -25.09 -51.42
CA GLU A 704 8.75 -24.17 -51.43
C GLU A 704 9.45 -24.08 -52.80
N PRO A 705 10.40 -23.14 -52.98
CA PRO A 705 11.82 -23.57 -52.98
C PRO A 705 12.82 -22.56 -52.35
N GLY A 706 14.06 -23.02 -52.08
CA GLY A 706 15.13 -22.21 -51.50
C GLY A 706 16.32 -21.88 -52.44
N THR A 707 17.50 -21.69 -51.82
CA THR A 707 18.85 -21.51 -52.41
C THR A 707 19.17 -20.26 -53.26
N GLY A 708 19.73 -19.24 -52.59
CA GLY A 708 21.15 -18.85 -52.69
C GLY A 708 21.76 -18.35 -54.03
N ILE A 709 22.30 -17.12 -54.00
CA ILE A 709 23.42 -16.68 -54.87
C ILE A 709 24.48 -15.95 -54.04
N ARG A 710 25.76 -16.27 -54.29
CA ARG A 710 26.97 -15.53 -53.89
C ARG A 710 27.70 -15.11 -55.16
N ALA A 711 28.26 -13.89 -55.19
CA ALA A 711 29.59 -13.53 -55.73
C ALA A 711 29.63 -12.08 -56.28
N GLY A 712 30.74 -11.38 -56.03
CA GLY A 712 31.02 -10.04 -56.55
C GLY A 712 31.84 -9.21 -55.56
N GLY A 713 33.18 -9.27 -55.66
CA GLY A 713 34.10 -8.49 -54.83
C GLY A 713 35.22 -7.85 -55.66
N SER A 714 36.23 -7.28 -54.98
CA SER A 714 37.41 -6.58 -55.53
C SER A 714 37.14 -5.10 -55.94
N SER A 715 38.01 -4.10 -55.71
CA SER A 715 39.31 -4.04 -55.00
C SER A 715 39.81 -2.58 -54.80
N ALA A 716 40.42 -2.29 -53.62
CA ALA A 716 41.50 -1.31 -53.36
C ALA A 716 41.29 0.21 -53.66
N ALA A 717 42.07 1.19 -53.15
CA ALA A 717 43.30 1.13 -52.34
C ALA A 717 43.51 2.35 -51.40
N ALA A 718 44.16 2.10 -50.26
CA ALA A 718 45.15 2.92 -49.53
C ALA A 718 45.04 4.47 -49.40
N ARG A 719 45.10 4.97 -48.14
CA ARG A 719 46.32 5.59 -47.54
C ARG A 719 46.11 6.02 -46.07
N GLY A 720 47.04 5.67 -45.18
CA GLY A 720 47.35 6.45 -43.96
C GLY A 720 48.37 7.57 -44.27
N PRO A 721 48.90 8.32 -43.28
CA PRO A 721 49.38 7.79 -41.99
C PRO A 721 49.02 8.62 -40.74
N ALA A 722 49.58 8.23 -39.59
CA ALA A 722 49.42 8.86 -38.26
C ALA A 722 50.43 10.00 -37.98
N GLN A 723 50.17 10.80 -36.93
CA GLN A 723 51.15 11.20 -35.89
C GLN A 723 50.55 12.16 -34.82
N GLY A 724 50.87 11.92 -33.53
CA GLY A 724 51.00 12.98 -32.48
C GLY A 724 52.46 13.50 -32.42
N PRO A 725 52.87 14.40 -31.50
CA PRO A 725 52.47 14.52 -30.08
C PRO A 725 51.90 15.94 -29.77
N GLY A 726 52.03 16.62 -28.61
CA GLY A 726 52.74 16.38 -27.33
C GLY A 726 52.62 17.56 -26.33
N ASP A 727 53.20 17.41 -25.13
CA ASP A 727 53.62 18.43 -24.12
C ASP A 727 52.58 19.46 -23.59
N ALA A 728 52.31 19.57 -22.26
CA ALA A 728 53.06 20.26 -21.18
C ALA A 728 53.10 21.80 -21.35
N GLN A 729 53.09 22.67 -20.32
CA GLN A 729 53.32 22.55 -18.86
C GLN A 729 52.65 23.72 -18.09
N ALA A 730 52.88 23.87 -16.77
CA ALA A 730 52.22 24.86 -15.89
C ALA A 730 52.84 26.28 -15.89
N ASP A 731 52.07 27.30 -15.50
CA ASP A 731 52.35 28.25 -14.39
C ASP A 731 51.42 29.50 -14.37
N GLY A 732 51.23 30.11 -13.18
CA GLY A 732 50.66 31.48 -13.01
C GLY A 732 51.73 32.57 -13.21
N PRO A 733 51.49 33.89 -12.91
CA PRO A 733 50.70 34.40 -11.77
C PRO A 733 49.98 35.78 -11.98
N GLY A 734 49.43 36.37 -10.89
CA GLY A 734 49.50 37.84 -10.66
C GLY A 734 48.19 38.67 -10.64
N GLY A 735 47.80 39.17 -9.46
CA GLY A 735 46.84 40.30 -9.28
C GLY A 735 47.53 41.69 -9.35
N PRO A 736 46.83 42.83 -9.12
CA PRO A 736 46.35 43.27 -7.77
C PRO A 736 44.99 44.06 -7.81
N GLY A 737 44.39 44.62 -6.73
CA GLY A 737 44.58 44.56 -5.27
C GLY A 737 44.08 45.82 -4.49
N ALA A 738 43.35 45.62 -3.36
CA ALA A 738 43.06 46.55 -2.22
C ALA A 738 42.32 47.91 -2.50
N ALA A 739 41.79 48.74 -1.56
CA ALA A 739 41.71 48.86 -0.07
C ALA A 739 40.60 49.94 0.31
N ALA A 740 40.20 50.29 1.56
CA ALA A 740 40.11 49.65 2.90
C ALA A 740 39.44 50.58 3.98
N THR A 741 38.95 50.01 5.11
CA THR A 741 38.74 50.56 6.50
C THR A 741 37.87 51.80 6.86
N ALA A 742 37.00 51.68 7.90
CA ALA A 742 36.99 52.46 9.19
C ALA A 742 35.79 52.12 10.13
N THR A 743 35.78 52.57 11.41
CA THR A 743 34.85 52.16 12.51
C THR A 743 34.29 53.36 13.35
N PRO A 744 33.64 53.23 14.54
CA PRO A 744 32.22 53.54 14.87
C PRO A 744 31.98 54.87 15.68
N PRO A 745 30.79 55.20 16.27
CA PRO A 745 30.28 54.64 17.55
C PRO A 745 28.71 54.53 17.72
N ALA A 746 28.25 54.07 18.90
CA ALA A 746 26.82 53.92 19.34
C ALA A 746 26.37 55.09 20.29
N PRO A 747 25.20 55.13 21.02
CA PRO A 747 24.05 54.19 21.16
C PRO A 747 22.61 54.83 21.19
N GLY A 748 21.53 54.04 21.41
CA GLY A 748 20.15 54.55 21.72
C GLY A 748 19.08 53.46 21.89
N ALA A 749 18.07 53.64 22.77
CA ALA A 749 17.18 52.56 23.28
C ALA A 749 15.67 52.66 22.92
N GLY A 750 14.95 51.53 23.06
CA GLY A 750 13.47 51.41 23.03
C GLY A 750 12.94 50.57 21.84
N ALA A 751 11.89 49.75 21.93
CA ALA A 751 11.07 49.31 23.08
C ALA A 751 10.49 47.88 22.81
N ARG A 752 9.86 47.25 23.82
CA ARG A 752 9.42 45.83 23.79
C ARG A 752 8.14 45.58 22.98
N ALA A 753 8.07 44.40 22.36
CA ALA A 753 6.83 43.66 22.12
C ALA A 753 7.14 42.14 22.16
N ASP A 754 6.72 41.45 23.22
CA ASP A 754 6.97 40.01 23.40
C ASP A 754 6.02 39.18 22.52
N VAL A 755 6.60 38.36 21.63
CA VAL A 755 5.89 37.25 20.97
C VAL A 755 6.21 35.97 21.76
N PRO A 756 5.22 35.23 22.27
CA PRO A 756 5.49 34.02 23.05
C PRO A 756 6.10 32.92 22.18
N ASP A 757 7.22 32.38 22.64
CA ASP A 757 8.02 31.34 22.01
C ASP A 757 7.19 30.06 21.73
N ALA A 758 6.79 29.89 20.49
CA ALA A 758 6.16 28.67 20.00
C ALA A 758 7.26 27.70 19.57
N THR A 759 7.78 26.92 20.52
CA THR A 759 8.78 25.88 20.28
C THR A 759 8.31 24.92 19.17
N ALA A 760 8.80 25.13 17.96
CA ALA A 760 8.77 24.11 16.93
C ALA A 760 9.55 22.89 17.47
N PRO A 761 9.08 21.64 17.24
CA PRO A 761 9.93 20.49 17.49
C PRO A 761 11.12 20.62 16.54
N ALA A 762 12.29 20.93 17.09
CA ALA A 762 13.52 21.03 16.33
C ALA A 762 13.85 19.65 15.75
N GLY A 763 13.46 19.45 14.49
CA GLY A 763 14.01 18.37 13.68
C GLY A 763 15.51 18.59 13.61
N ARG A 764 16.28 17.65 14.19
CA ARG A 764 17.75 17.71 14.16
C ARG A 764 18.20 17.83 12.70
N PRO A 765 18.88 18.92 12.29
CA PRO A 765 19.47 18.97 10.97
C PRO A 765 20.71 18.06 10.96
N GLY A 766 20.69 17.00 10.16
CA GLY A 766 21.89 16.22 9.85
C GLY A 766 22.35 15.23 10.92
N GLU A 767 21.48 14.34 11.40
CA GLU A 767 21.95 12.96 11.62
C GLU A 767 21.80 12.22 10.28
N GLY A 768 22.90 11.60 9.81
CA GLY A 768 22.89 10.79 8.59
C GLY A 768 22.05 9.51 8.73
N PRO A 769 22.08 8.59 7.74
CA PRO A 769 21.45 7.28 7.93
C PRO A 769 21.95 6.65 9.24
N PRO A 770 21.08 5.94 9.99
CA PRO A 770 21.40 5.45 11.32
C PRO A 770 22.71 4.66 11.28
N ALA A 771 23.73 5.16 11.97
CA ALA A 771 25.03 4.52 12.00
C ALA A 771 24.87 3.08 12.49
N ALA A 772 25.45 2.13 11.75
CA ALA A 772 25.32 0.69 12.01
C ALA A 772 25.70 0.38 13.46
N ARG A 773 24.70 0.02 14.27
CA ARG A 773 24.87 -0.19 15.71
C ARG A 773 25.48 -1.57 15.99
N GLY A 774 26.81 -1.66 15.91
CA GLY A 774 27.65 -2.54 16.74
C GLY A 774 27.52 -4.07 16.63
N GLU A 775 26.50 -4.62 15.96
CA GLU A 775 26.44 -6.05 15.63
C GLU A 775 27.26 -6.33 14.36
N ALA A 776 28.01 -7.43 14.34
CA ALA A 776 28.77 -7.85 13.16
C ALA A 776 27.79 -8.11 11.99
N ALA A 777 27.96 -7.38 10.89
CA ALA A 777 27.04 -7.42 9.75
C ALA A 777 26.91 -8.85 9.19
N ARG A 778 25.68 -9.40 9.20
CA ARG A 778 25.39 -10.70 8.60
C ARG A 778 25.53 -10.58 7.09
N ILE A 779 26.24 -11.50 6.45
CA ILE A 779 26.38 -11.52 4.99
C ILE A 779 25.31 -12.48 4.44
N PRO A 780 24.36 -12.03 3.61
CA PRO A 780 23.30 -12.88 3.09
C PRO A 780 23.85 -13.85 2.04
N ALA A 781 23.55 -15.14 2.22
CA ALA A 781 23.90 -16.22 1.31
C ALA A 781 22.69 -16.65 0.47
N TYR A 782 22.91 -16.95 -0.81
CA TYR A 782 21.90 -17.32 -1.80
C TYR A 782 22.30 -18.59 -2.58
N PRO A 783 21.36 -19.51 -2.84
CA PRO A 783 21.65 -20.79 -3.52
C PRO A 783 21.78 -20.66 -5.05
N ALA A 784 21.65 -19.45 -5.60
CA ALA A 784 21.66 -19.18 -7.05
C ALA A 784 22.03 -17.71 -7.32
N ALA A 785 22.74 -17.46 -8.41
CA ALA A 785 23.26 -16.13 -8.75
C ALA A 785 22.13 -15.15 -9.08
N GLU A 786 21.12 -15.60 -9.84
CA GLU A 786 19.96 -14.84 -10.25
C GLU A 786 19.19 -14.29 -9.04
N ARG A 787 19.12 -15.07 -7.94
CA ARG A 787 18.43 -14.67 -6.71
C ARG A 787 19.19 -13.58 -5.94
N ALA A 788 20.52 -13.73 -5.82
CA ALA A 788 21.37 -12.71 -5.19
C ALA A 788 21.34 -11.40 -5.99
N VAL A 789 21.49 -11.51 -7.31
CA VAL A 789 21.52 -10.37 -8.23
C VAL A 789 20.16 -9.66 -8.29
N ARG A 790 19.04 -10.37 -8.34
CA ARG A 790 17.69 -9.77 -8.32
C ARG A 790 17.43 -9.02 -7.01
N ALA A 791 17.83 -9.58 -5.86
CA ALA A 791 17.77 -8.88 -4.57
C ALA A 791 18.66 -7.62 -4.54
N LEU A 792 19.89 -7.70 -5.06
CA LEU A 792 20.79 -6.55 -5.19
C LEU A 792 20.23 -5.47 -6.13
N ALA A 793 19.64 -5.87 -7.26
CA ALA A 793 19.07 -4.95 -8.23
C ALA A 793 17.89 -4.17 -7.64
N GLU A 794 17.03 -4.81 -6.84
CA GLU A 794 16.01 -4.10 -6.07
C GLU A 794 16.61 -3.14 -5.03
N ALA A 795 17.67 -3.53 -4.33
CA ALA A 795 18.37 -2.64 -3.39
C ALA A 795 18.98 -1.41 -4.10
N VAL A 796 19.54 -1.58 -5.31
CA VAL A 796 20.03 -0.47 -6.16
C VAL A 796 18.88 0.42 -6.62
N ARG A 797 17.78 -0.15 -7.11
CA ARG A 797 16.57 0.59 -7.55
C ARG A 797 16.01 1.44 -6.41
N TYR A 798 15.89 0.86 -5.22
CA TYR A 798 15.44 1.55 -4.00
C TYR A 798 16.42 2.62 -3.51
N ALA A 799 17.73 2.33 -3.51
CA ALA A 799 18.75 3.30 -3.13
C ALA A 799 18.75 4.52 -4.06
N GLN A 800 18.55 4.31 -5.37
CA GLN A 800 18.37 5.40 -6.33
C GLN A 800 17.09 6.20 -6.05
N TRP A 801 15.94 5.51 -5.93
CA TRP A 801 14.67 6.18 -5.61
C TRP A 801 14.76 7.02 -4.33
N ARG A 802 15.47 6.54 -3.30
CA ARG A 802 15.65 7.27 -2.03
C ARG A 802 16.51 8.53 -2.17
N ARG A 803 17.49 8.53 -3.09
CA ARG A 803 18.24 9.74 -3.46
C ARG A 803 17.35 10.72 -4.22
N ASP A 804 16.64 10.25 -5.24
CA ASP A 804 15.74 11.07 -6.05
C ASP A 804 14.61 11.68 -5.20
N ALA A 805 14.08 10.94 -4.24
CA ALA A 805 13.02 11.39 -3.33
C ALA A 805 13.49 12.42 -2.28
N ALA A 806 14.79 12.57 -2.05
CA ALA A 806 15.35 13.62 -1.18
C ALA A 806 15.32 15.01 -1.87
N GLU A 807 15.31 15.03 -3.20
CA GLU A 807 15.12 16.22 -4.04
C GLU A 807 13.83 16.07 -4.87
N PRO A 808 12.65 16.28 -4.29
CA PRO A 808 11.40 16.16 -5.05
C PRO A 808 11.39 17.15 -6.23
N GLY A 809 10.88 16.67 -7.38
CA GLY A 809 10.55 17.54 -8.50
C GLY A 809 9.49 18.57 -8.12
N LYS A 810 9.32 19.60 -8.94
CA LYS A 810 8.29 20.63 -8.74
C LYS A 810 7.08 20.33 -9.60
N VAL A 811 5.89 20.50 -9.04
CA VAL A 811 4.66 20.64 -9.84
C VAL A 811 4.69 22.06 -10.41
N PRO A 812 4.68 22.28 -11.73
CA PRO A 812 4.72 23.63 -12.28
C PRO A 812 3.47 24.44 -11.90
N GLU A 813 3.65 25.75 -11.82
CA GLU A 813 2.57 26.73 -11.79
C GLU A 813 2.59 27.45 -13.15
N TYR A 814 1.41 27.76 -13.68
CA TYR A 814 1.22 28.35 -15.01
C TYR A 814 0.32 29.58 -14.87
N ASP A 815 0.82 30.75 -15.27
CA ASP A 815 0.09 32.01 -15.20
C ASP A 815 -1.03 32.13 -16.26
N ASP A 816 -1.11 31.18 -17.20
CA ASP A 816 -2.06 31.16 -18.32
C ASP A 816 -3.27 30.21 -18.11
N ILE A 817 -3.41 29.62 -16.92
CA ILE A 817 -4.54 28.76 -16.56
C ILE A 817 -5.71 29.58 -15.99
N ASP A 818 -6.92 29.31 -16.47
CA ASP A 818 -8.19 29.87 -15.97
C ASP A 818 -8.98 28.81 -15.20
N GLU A 819 -8.53 28.51 -13.97
CA GLU A 819 -9.14 27.54 -13.05
C GLU A 819 -10.59 27.91 -12.72
N GLY A 820 -10.87 29.19 -12.46
CA GLY A 820 -12.21 29.68 -12.13
C GLY A 820 -13.21 29.49 -13.28
N GLY A 821 -12.83 29.90 -14.50
CA GLY A 821 -13.66 29.72 -15.68
C GLY A 821 -13.80 28.26 -16.13
N ALA A 822 -12.87 27.38 -15.75
CA ALA A 822 -13.00 25.94 -15.91
C ALA A 822 -13.97 25.33 -14.89
N ALA A 823 -13.89 25.72 -13.61
CA ALA A 823 -14.81 25.27 -12.56
C ALA A 823 -16.27 25.67 -12.85
N GLU A 824 -16.52 26.92 -13.28
CA GLU A 824 -17.86 27.38 -13.69
C GLU A 824 -18.42 26.55 -14.86
N LEU A 825 -17.58 26.23 -15.85
CA LEU A 825 -17.95 25.41 -17.01
C LEU A 825 -18.27 23.97 -16.60
N ILE A 826 -17.44 23.36 -15.75
CA ILE A 826 -17.64 22.00 -15.22
C ILE A 826 -18.95 21.91 -14.45
N GLN A 827 -19.21 22.86 -13.55
CA GLN A 827 -20.43 22.88 -12.75
C GLN A 827 -21.67 22.99 -13.63
N GLY A 828 -21.70 23.95 -14.56
CA GLY A 828 -22.83 24.12 -15.49
C GLY A 828 -23.08 22.90 -16.39
N LEU A 829 -22.04 22.14 -16.76
CA LEU A 829 -22.16 20.90 -17.53
C LEU A 829 -22.67 19.72 -16.70
N LEU A 830 -22.30 19.64 -15.42
CA LEU A 830 -22.82 18.63 -14.49
C LEU A 830 -24.29 18.90 -14.12
N ASP A 831 -24.64 20.15 -13.83
CA ASP A 831 -26.01 20.57 -13.49
C ASP A 831 -27.00 20.33 -14.65
N ALA A 832 -26.53 20.44 -15.90
CA ALA A 832 -27.34 20.18 -17.10
C ALA A 832 -27.63 18.69 -17.35
N ALA A 833 -26.92 17.77 -16.69
CA ALA A 833 -27.03 16.33 -16.90
C ALA A 833 -26.89 15.53 -15.58
N PRO A 834 -27.84 15.69 -14.64
CA PRO A 834 -27.76 15.08 -13.31
C PRO A 834 -27.89 13.55 -13.40
N GLY A 835 -26.80 12.84 -13.08
CA GLY A 835 -26.79 11.38 -13.01
C GLY A 835 -25.49 10.79 -12.47
N GLU A 836 -25.61 9.78 -11.60
CA GLU A 836 -24.49 9.13 -10.88
C GLU A 836 -23.42 8.50 -11.78
N ARG A 837 -23.69 8.31 -13.08
CA ARG A 837 -22.78 7.63 -14.03
C ARG A 837 -21.81 8.57 -14.73
N GLY A 838 -21.91 9.88 -14.53
CA GLY A 838 -21.07 10.88 -15.20
C GLY A 838 -21.38 11.04 -16.70
N VAL A 839 -20.77 12.05 -17.31
CA VAL A 839 -21.08 12.58 -18.65
C VAL A 839 -19.80 12.66 -19.47
N THR A 840 -19.80 12.10 -20.68
CA THR A 840 -18.75 12.35 -21.67
C THR A 840 -19.09 13.64 -22.42
N LEU A 841 -18.16 14.60 -22.44
CA LEU A 841 -18.40 15.91 -23.03
C LEU A 841 -18.46 15.84 -24.58
N PRO A 842 -19.33 16.63 -25.22
CA PRO A 842 -19.24 16.92 -26.65
C PRO A 842 -17.88 17.54 -27.00
N GLU A 843 -17.39 17.31 -28.23
CA GLU A 843 -16.05 17.75 -28.67
C GLU A 843 -15.81 19.27 -28.46
N ASN A 844 -16.83 20.10 -28.71
CA ASN A 844 -16.76 21.54 -28.49
C ASN A 844 -16.57 21.93 -27.01
N ASP A 845 -17.25 21.26 -26.08
CA ASP A 845 -17.14 21.56 -24.64
C ASP A 845 -15.86 20.97 -24.05
N ALA A 846 -15.44 19.80 -24.52
CA ALA A 846 -14.13 19.24 -24.22
C ALA A 846 -13.00 20.19 -24.65
N ARG A 847 -13.05 20.74 -25.88
CA ARG A 847 -12.09 21.74 -26.36
C ARG A 847 -12.13 23.02 -25.51
N ARG A 848 -13.33 23.57 -25.24
CA ARG A 848 -13.49 24.79 -24.41
C ARG A 848 -12.89 24.63 -23.01
N LEU A 849 -13.01 23.44 -22.40
CA LEU A 849 -12.42 23.13 -21.10
C LEU A 849 -10.90 22.98 -21.17
N LEU A 850 -10.40 22.24 -22.17
CA LEU A 850 -8.96 22.04 -22.38
C LEU A 850 -8.21 23.35 -22.70
N GLU A 851 -8.84 24.27 -23.43
CA GLU A 851 -8.30 25.60 -23.72
C GLU A 851 -8.09 26.45 -22.45
N ARG A 852 -8.86 26.23 -21.37
CA ARG A 852 -8.64 26.91 -20.07
C ARG A 852 -7.32 26.51 -19.38
N TYR A 853 -6.74 25.38 -19.78
CA TYR A 853 -5.46 24.88 -19.30
C TYR A 853 -4.33 25.02 -20.34
N GLY A 854 -4.56 25.80 -21.40
CA GLY A 854 -3.60 25.98 -22.50
C GLY A 854 -3.48 24.79 -23.46
N ILE A 855 -4.38 23.81 -23.39
CA ILE A 855 -4.35 22.61 -24.24
C ILE A 855 -5.19 22.84 -25.51
N THR A 856 -4.53 23.28 -26.57
CA THR A 856 -5.18 23.53 -27.87
C THR A 856 -5.43 22.21 -28.62
N VAL A 857 -6.70 21.85 -28.79
CA VAL A 857 -7.14 20.73 -29.64
C VAL A 857 -7.52 21.25 -31.02
N LEU A 858 -6.95 20.67 -32.09
CA LEU A 858 -7.22 21.14 -33.45
C LEU A 858 -8.68 20.85 -33.86
N PRO A 859 -9.41 21.84 -34.41
CA PRO A 859 -10.82 21.71 -34.69
C PRO A 859 -11.10 20.66 -35.77
N THR A 860 -12.05 19.78 -35.47
CA THR A 860 -12.66 18.85 -36.42
C THR A 860 -13.94 19.49 -36.97
N LEU A 861 -14.06 19.65 -38.29
CA LEU A 861 -15.27 20.19 -38.92
C LEU A 861 -16.11 19.06 -39.54
N ALA A 862 -17.39 19.00 -39.17
CA ALA A 862 -18.33 18.02 -39.74
C ALA A 862 -18.54 18.26 -41.24
N ALA A 863 -18.54 17.17 -42.02
CA ALA A 863 -18.71 17.17 -43.46
C ALA A 863 -19.77 16.11 -43.85
N PRO A 864 -21.07 16.42 -43.69
CA PRO A 864 -22.17 15.49 -44.04
C PRO A 864 -22.31 15.24 -45.55
N ASP A 865 -21.75 16.12 -46.37
CA ASP A 865 -21.71 16.07 -47.83
C ASP A 865 -20.40 16.68 -48.38
N ALA A 866 -20.16 16.49 -49.68
CA ALA A 866 -18.93 16.89 -50.35
C ALA A 866 -18.77 18.41 -50.53
N ASP A 867 -19.87 19.18 -50.52
CA ASP A 867 -19.83 20.65 -50.57
C ASP A 867 -19.39 21.20 -49.21
N THR A 868 -20.00 20.73 -48.13
CA THR A 868 -19.60 21.07 -46.76
C THR A 868 -18.17 20.62 -46.46
N ALA A 869 -17.72 19.49 -47.04
CA ALA A 869 -16.32 19.05 -46.96
C ALA A 869 -15.36 20.06 -47.61
N ALA A 870 -15.70 20.57 -48.80
CA ALA A 870 -14.91 21.58 -49.51
C ALA A 870 -14.88 22.93 -48.76
N GLU A 871 -16.03 23.39 -48.25
CA GLU A 871 -16.12 24.61 -47.44
C GLU A 871 -15.34 24.49 -46.12
N ALA A 872 -15.43 23.34 -45.45
CA ALA A 872 -14.64 23.04 -44.26
C ALA A 872 -13.13 23.07 -44.56
N ALA A 873 -12.71 22.46 -45.67
CA ALA A 873 -11.32 22.46 -46.11
C ALA A 873 -10.81 23.88 -46.42
N ALA A 874 -11.59 24.69 -47.14
CA ALA A 874 -11.26 26.07 -47.45
C ALA A 874 -11.16 26.95 -46.18
N ARG A 875 -11.98 26.69 -45.16
CA ARG A 875 -11.92 27.37 -43.85
C ARG A 875 -10.72 26.95 -43.01
N LEU A 876 -10.30 25.69 -43.11
CA LEU A 876 -9.19 25.12 -42.34
C LEU A 876 -7.81 25.35 -42.96
N GLY A 877 -7.77 25.65 -44.27
CA GLY A 877 -6.55 25.82 -45.05
C GLY A 877 -5.96 24.47 -45.51
N TYR A 878 -5.48 24.44 -46.76
CA TYR A 878 -4.87 23.26 -47.36
C TYR A 878 -3.38 23.11 -46.97
N PRO A 879 -2.85 21.87 -46.88
CA PRO A 879 -3.54 20.60 -47.10
C PRO A 879 -4.36 20.13 -45.89
N VAL A 880 -5.42 19.35 -46.16
CA VAL A 880 -6.32 18.79 -45.14
C VAL A 880 -6.38 17.26 -45.18
N ALA A 881 -6.91 16.69 -44.10
CA ALA A 881 -7.32 15.29 -44.01
C ALA A 881 -8.85 15.18 -43.99
N LEU A 882 -9.38 14.17 -44.67
CA LEU A 882 -10.77 13.72 -44.56
C LEU A 882 -10.79 12.36 -43.84
N LYS A 883 -11.52 12.26 -42.73
CA LYS A 883 -11.59 11.03 -41.89
C LYS A 883 -13.04 10.67 -41.53
N THR A 884 -13.33 9.39 -41.35
CA THR A 884 -14.60 8.94 -40.74
C THR A 884 -14.54 9.04 -39.21
N THR A 885 -15.69 9.36 -38.59
CA THR A 885 -15.87 9.27 -37.12
C THR A 885 -16.83 8.15 -36.71
N ALA A 886 -17.15 7.22 -37.62
CA ALA A 886 -18.01 6.08 -37.34
C ALA A 886 -17.40 5.14 -36.27
N PRO A 887 -18.11 4.79 -35.18
CA PRO A 887 -17.53 4.02 -34.07
C PRO A 887 -16.87 2.68 -34.44
N HIS A 888 -17.31 2.04 -35.53
CA HIS A 888 -16.78 0.76 -36.00
C HIS A 888 -15.54 0.89 -36.93
N LEU A 889 -15.21 2.12 -37.37
CA LEU A 889 -14.01 2.44 -38.18
C LEU A 889 -12.99 3.30 -37.40
N ARG A 890 -13.35 3.84 -36.23
CA ARG A 890 -12.41 4.52 -35.32
C ARG A 890 -11.26 3.58 -34.95
N HIS A 891 -10.05 4.13 -34.86
CA HIS A 891 -8.80 3.41 -34.56
C HIS A 891 -8.46 2.26 -35.55
N ARG A 892 -9.09 2.24 -36.75
CA ARG A 892 -8.84 1.27 -37.83
C ARG A 892 -8.42 1.95 -39.15
N PRO A 893 -7.28 2.67 -39.18
CA PRO A 893 -6.79 3.33 -40.39
C PRO A 893 -6.44 2.35 -41.52
N ASP A 894 -6.18 1.08 -41.18
CA ASP A 894 -5.98 -0.04 -42.10
C ASP A 894 -7.18 -0.32 -43.02
N LEU A 895 -8.39 0.06 -42.59
CA LEU A 895 -9.62 -0.08 -43.37
C LEU A 895 -9.84 1.11 -44.33
N GLY A 896 -8.87 2.01 -44.51
CA GLY A 896 -8.97 3.12 -45.45
C GLY A 896 -9.96 4.21 -45.02
N GLY A 897 -10.28 4.33 -43.73
CA GLY A 897 -11.17 5.37 -43.19
C GLY A 897 -10.59 6.81 -43.19
N VAL A 898 -9.38 7.00 -43.72
CA VAL A 898 -8.68 8.30 -43.71
C VAL A 898 -8.10 8.57 -45.11
N ARG A 899 -8.19 9.81 -45.55
CA ARG A 899 -7.52 10.38 -46.73
C ARG A 899 -6.71 11.57 -46.26
N LEU A 900 -5.40 11.58 -46.54
CA LEU A 900 -4.44 12.57 -46.06
C LEU A 900 -3.90 13.40 -47.23
N ASP A 901 -3.28 14.54 -46.91
CA ASP A 901 -2.53 15.38 -47.85
C ASP A 901 -3.38 15.92 -49.03
N LEU A 902 -4.66 16.18 -48.78
CA LEU A 902 -5.59 16.72 -49.77
C LEU A 902 -5.27 18.20 -49.96
N ALA A 903 -4.63 18.53 -51.08
CA ALA A 903 -4.02 19.85 -51.31
C ALA A 903 -4.95 20.90 -51.92
N ASP A 904 -6.12 20.50 -52.41
CA ASP A 904 -7.10 21.39 -53.05
C ASP A 904 -8.54 20.85 -52.95
N GLU A 905 -9.53 21.70 -53.29
CA GLU A 905 -10.96 21.38 -53.26
C GLU A 905 -11.32 20.14 -54.11
N ARG A 906 -10.66 19.97 -55.26
CA ARG A 906 -10.95 18.87 -56.19
C ARG A 906 -10.56 17.54 -55.57
N GLN A 907 -9.39 17.51 -54.92
CA GLN A 907 -8.91 16.35 -54.17
C GLN A 907 -9.83 16.03 -52.99
N VAL A 908 -10.32 17.03 -52.25
CA VAL A 908 -11.29 16.81 -51.16
C VAL A 908 -12.59 16.19 -51.66
N ARG A 909 -13.17 16.73 -52.74
CA ARG A 909 -14.42 16.20 -53.34
C ARG A 909 -14.25 14.79 -53.90
N GLN A 910 -13.12 14.50 -54.55
CA GLN A 910 -12.80 13.16 -55.05
C GLN A 910 -12.62 12.18 -53.89
N ALA A 911 -11.80 12.53 -52.90
CA ALA A 911 -11.56 11.71 -51.71
C ALA A 911 -12.85 11.42 -50.93
N TYR A 912 -13.80 12.37 -50.91
CA TYR A 912 -15.12 12.19 -50.30
C TYR A 912 -15.96 11.15 -51.05
N ALA A 913 -16.06 11.26 -52.38
CA ALA A 913 -16.77 10.30 -53.20
C ALA A 913 -16.18 8.88 -53.01
N GLU A 914 -14.86 8.73 -53.13
CA GLU A 914 -14.14 7.46 -52.92
C GLU A 914 -14.35 6.89 -51.51
N LEU A 915 -14.36 7.72 -50.46
CA LEU A 915 -14.63 7.28 -49.09
C LEU A 915 -16.05 6.72 -48.96
N THR A 916 -17.06 7.42 -49.47
CA THR A 916 -18.45 6.97 -49.40
C THR A 916 -18.76 5.77 -50.29
N GLU A 917 -18.11 5.66 -51.45
CA GLU A 917 -18.24 4.50 -52.34
C GLU A 917 -17.62 3.24 -51.73
N SER A 918 -16.48 3.37 -51.05
CA SER A 918 -15.74 2.22 -50.49
C SER A 918 -16.20 1.78 -49.11
N LEU A 919 -16.74 2.68 -48.26
CA LEU A 919 -17.01 2.38 -46.85
C LEU A 919 -18.47 2.55 -46.39
N GLY A 920 -19.35 3.16 -47.19
CA GLY A 920 -20.77 3.29 -46.85
C GLY A 920 -21.30 4.73 -46.90
N LYS A 921 -22.54 4.93 -46.46
CA LYS A 921 -23.21 6.23 -46.59
C LYS A 921 -22.67 7.27 -45.62
N SER A 922 -22.79 8.55 -45.95
CA SER A 922 -22.29 9.63 -45.09
C SER A 922 -22.98 9.70 -43.72
N GLU A 923 -24.25 9.29 -43.58
CA GLU A 923 -24.91 9.24 -42.27
C GLU A 923 -24.29 8.17 -41.34
N GLU A 924 -23.79 7.08 -41.92
CA GLU A 924 -23.14 5.98 -41.21
C GLU A 924 -21.66 6.28 -40.95
N LEU A 925 -20.97 6.90 -41.91
CA LEU A 925 -19.55 7.23 -41.86
C LEU A 925 -19.23 8.46 -41.01
N GLN A 926 -20.16 9.40 -40.86
CA GLN A 926 -19.95 10.67 -40.14
C GLN A 926 -18.61 11.35 -40.52
N PRO A 927 -18.42 11.74 -41.80
CA PRO A 927 -17.15 12.27 -42.29
C PRO A 927 -16.84 13.63 -41.69
N VAL A 928 -15.56 13.90 -41.49
CA VAL A 928 -15.06 15.16 -40.95
C VAL A 928 -13.75 15.58 -41.62
N VAL A 929 -13.53 16.89 -41.71
CA VAL A 929 -12.29 17.50 -42.25
C VAL A 929 -11.48 18.13 -41.11
N GLN A 930 -10.16 17.98 -41.17
CA GLN A 930 -9.21 18.55 -40.21
C GLN A 930 -7.92 18.99 -40.94
N SER A 931 -7.26 20.06 -40.50
CA SER A 931 -5.99 20.51 -41.08
C SER A 931 -4.89 19.45 -40.93
N MET A 932 -3.99 19.34 -41.91
CA MET A 932 -2.78 18.53 -41.76
C MET A 932 -1.79 19.20 -40.78
N VAL A 933 -1.00 18.38 -40.09
CA VAL A 933 0.02 18.82 -39.13
C VAL A 933 1.43 18.39 -39.57
N PRO A 934 2.50 19.03 -39.06
CA PRO A 934 3.87 18.59 -39.32
C PRO A 934 4.06 17.11 -38.94
N ARG A 935 4.83 16.37 -39.74
CA ARG A 935 5.10 14.95 -39.49
C ARG A 935 5.86 14.79 -38.16
N GLY A 936 5.40 13.86 -37.34
CA GLY A 936 5.94 13.60 -36.02
C GLY A 936 5.76 12.14 -35.61
N VAL A 937 5.92 11.87 -34.32
CA VAL A 937 5.57 10.59 -33.70
C VAL A 937 4.18 10.72 -33.09
N ASP A 938 3.27 9.81 -33.45
CA ASP A 938 1.94 9.76 -32.87
C ASP A 938 2.01 9.20 -31.44
N THR A 939 1.44 9.92 -30.48
CA THR A 939 1.44 9.58 -29.06
C THR A 939 0.04 9.62 -28.47
N VAL A 940 -0.11 9.04 -27.29
CA VAL A 940 -1.37 8.98 -26.54
C VAL A 940 -1.11 9.47 -25.12
N VAL A 941 -1.87 10.48 -24.70
CA VAL A 941 -1.87 10.99 -23.32
C VAL A 941 -3.25 10.73 -22.71
N ARG A 942 -3.31 10.04 -21.58
CA ARG A 942 -4.57 9.79 -20.87
C ARG A 942 -4.43 10.08 -19.39
N ALA A 943 -5.42 10.71 -18.78
CA ALA A 943 -5.56 10.79 -17.34
C ALA A 943 -6.90 10.17 -16.93
N ALA A 944 -6.94 9.44 -15.82
CA ALA A 944 -8.16 8.85 -15.29
C ALA A 944 -8.14 8.79 -13.76
N ILE A 945 -9.30 8.98 -13.14
CA ILE A 945 -9.47 8.82 -11.70
C ILE A 945 -9.96 7.39 -11.42
N ASP A 946 -9.12 6.59 -10.78
CA ASP A 946 -9.50 5.29 -10.23
C ASP A 946 -9.87 5.42 -8.73
N PRO A 947 -10.95 4.77 -8.26
CA PRO A 947 -11.34 4.81 -6.85
C PRO A 947 -10.31 4.23 -5.88
N ALA A 948 -9.48 3.28 -6.33
CA ALA A 948 -8.47 2.63 -5.50
C ALA A 948 -7.19 3.46 -5.44
N VAL A 949 -6.55 3.77 -6.58
CA VAL A 949 -5.23 4.43 -6.62
C VAL A 949 -5.27 5.96 -6.71
N GLY A 950 -6.38 6.56 -7.12
CA GLY A 950 -6.50 8.01 -7.36
C GLY A 950 -6.34 8.39 -8.83
N ALA A 951 -5.99 9.65 -9.07
CA ALA A 951 -5.75 10.18 -10.41
C ALA A 951 -4.41 9.68 -10.97
N VAL A 952 -4.45 9.09 -12.16
CA VAL A 952 -3.29 8.49 -12.84
C VAL A 952 -3.16 9.10 -14.23
N LEU A 953 -2.01 9.73 -14.49
CA LEU A 953 -1.55 10.14 -15.81
C LEU A 953 -0.86 8.97 -16.52
N SER A 954 -1.07 8.82 -17.82
CA SER A 954 -0.59 7.71 -18.64
C SER A 954 -0.09 8.22 -19.98
N PHE A 955 1.01 7.62 -20.46
CA PHE A 955 1.66 7.99 -21.72
C PHE A 955 2.13 6.75 -22.49
N GLY A 956 1.98 6.77 -23.81
CA GLY A 956 2.51 5.77 -24.73
C GLY A 956 2.53 6.28 -26.17
N LEU A 957 3.09 5.51 -27.09
CA LEU A 957 2.94 5.79 -28.53
C LEU A 957 1.59 5.31 -29.04
N ALA A 958 1.03 5.97 -30.05
CA ALA A 958 -0.22 5.53 -30.66
C ALA A 958 0.01 4.30 -31.57
N GLY A 959 -1.02 3.47 -31.69
CA GLY A 959 -1.09 2.41 -32.69
C GLY A 959 -1.14 0.98 -32.13
N PRO A 960 -1.64 0.03 -32.94
CA PRO A 960 -2.07 -1.29 -32.47
C PRO A 960 -0.93 -2.16 -31.94
N ALA A 961 0.31 -1.96 -32.41
CA ALA A 961 1.47 -2.70 -31.90
C ALA A 961 1.83 -2.26 -30.46
N THR A 962 1.75 -0.96 -30.16
CA THR A 962 2.00 -0.41 -28.83
C THR A 962 0.93 -0.87 -27.84
N GLU A 963 -0.34 -0.83 -28.26
CA GLU A 963 -1.49 -1.31 -27.48
C GLU A 963 -1.38 -2.82 -27.18
N LEU A 964 -1.11 -3.64 -28.19
CA LEU A 964 -0.98 -5.10 -28.04
C LEU A 964 0.19 -5.50 -27.14
N LEU A 965 1.31 -4.77 -27.21
CA LEU A 965 2.48 -4.99 -26.35
C LEU A 965 2.35 -4.35 -24.96
N GLY A 966 1.33 -3.53 -24.73
CA GLY A 966 1.13 -2.76 -23.49
C GLY A 966 2.28 -1.79 -23.19
N ASP A 967 2.86 -1.14 -24.20
CA ASP A 967 4.00 -0.22 -24.02
C ASP A 967 3.54 1.19 -23.58
N THR A 968 2.90 1.23 -22.42
CA THR A 968 2.36 2.42 -21.77
C THR A 968 2.96 2.56 -20.38
N ALA A 969 3.32 3.78 -20.00
CA ALA A 969 3.80 4.10 -18.66
C ALA A 969 2.79 4.98 -17.91
N HIS A 970 2.94 5.06 -16.58
CA HIS A 970 1.97 5.72 -15.69
C HIS A 970 2.66 6.57 -14.61
N ARG A 971 2.01 7.65 -14.17
CA ARG A 971 2.41 8.52 -13.04
C ARG A 971 1.18 8.89 -12.21
N LEU A 972 1.35 9.06 -10.90
CA LEU A 972 0.32 9.70 -10.08
C LEU A 972 0.20 11.19 -10.40
N VAL A 973 -1.00 11.73 -10.17
CA VAL A 973 -1.31 13.17 -10.22
C VAL A 973 -1.32 13.72 -8.77
N PRO A 974 -0.80 14.94 -8.53
CA PRO A 974 -0.10 15.81 -9.46
C PRO A 974 1.30 15.30 -9.80
N ALA A 975 1.64 15.31 -11.09
CA ALA A 975 2.96 14.96 -11.60
C ALA A 975 3.92 16.15 -11.50
N THR A 976 5.18 15.87 -11.17
CA THR A 976 6.27 16.86 -11.19
C THR A 976 6.97 16.93 -12.54
N ASP A 977 7.74 18.00 -12.77
CA ASP A 977 8.70 18.12 -13.88
C ASP A 977 9.54 16.84 -14.10
N ARG A 978 10.12 16.30 -13.01
CA ARG A 978 10.89 15.04 -13.00
C ARG A 978 10.00 13.82 -13.35
N ASP A 979 8.73 13.81 -12.94
CA ASP A 979 7.80 12.72 -13.27
C ASP A 979 7.45 12.68 -14.76
N ALA A 980 7.14 13.82 -15.38
CA ALA A 980 6.85 13.91 -16.82
C ALA A 980 8.06 13.49 -17.67
N ALA A 981 9.25 14.00 -17.31
CA ALA A 981 10.50 13.63 -17.96
C ALA A 981 10.81 12.13 -17.87
N GLN A 982 10.58 11.50 -16.71
CA GLN A 982 10.75 10.06 -16.56
C GLN A 982 9.66 9.25 -17.27
N LEU A 983 8.41 9.72 -17.27
CA LEU A 983 7.27 9.06 -17.89
C LEU A 983 7.54 8.81 -19.39
N ILE A 984 7.97 9.85 -20.11
CA ILE A 984 8.36 9.75 -21.53
C ILE A 984 9.50 8.76 -21.77
N ARG A 985 10.51 8.76 -20.88
CA ARG A 985 11.70 7.91 -21.01
C ARG A 985 11.48 6.45 -20.59
N SER A 986 10.34 6.13 -19.97
CA SER A 986 10.07 4.81 -19.37
C SER A 986 9.36 3.79 -20.27
N ILE A 987 8.78 4.22 -21.40
CA ILE A 987 8.24 3.29 -22.41
C ILE A 987 9.38 2.65 -23.22
N ARG A 988 9.26 1.38 -23.62
CA ARG A 988 10.33 0.66 -24.35
C ARG A 988 10.59 1.26 -25.73
N THR A 989 9.57 1.87 -26.32
CA THR A 989 9.63 2.57 -27.61
C THR A 989 10.15 4.02 -27.54
N ALA A 990 10.53 4.51 -26.36
CA ALA A 990 11.08 5.86 -26.15
C ALA A 990 12.22 6.26 -27.11
N PRO A 991 13.13 5.36 -27.57
CA PRO A 991 14.15 5.72 -28.56
C PRO A 991 13.61 6.35 -29.86
N LEU A 992 12.35 6.08 -30.24
CA LEU A 992 11.71 6.72 -31.40
C LEU A 992 11.56 8.24 -31.22
N LEU A 993 11.41 8.71 -29.97
CA LEU A 993 11.29 10.13 -29.62
C LEU A 993 12.64 10.85 -29.59
N PHE A 994 13.73 10.13 -29.30
CA PHE A 994 15.08 10.67 -29.18
C PHE A 994 15.96 10.47 -30.43
N GLY A 995 15.37 10.01 -31.53
CA GLY A 995 16.05 9.73 -32.80
C GLY A 995 16.49 8.27 -32.93
N TRP A 996 15.86 7.54 -33.85
CA TRP A 996 16.09 6.11 -34.08
C TRP A 996 16.23 5.83 -35.57
N ARG A 997 17.24 5.03 -35.96
CA ARG A 997 17.55 4.69 -37.37
C ARG A 997 17.63 5.90 -38.31
N GLY A 998 18.08 7.05 -37.80
CA GLY A 998 18.22 8.29 -38.57
C GLY A 998 17.00 9.20 -38.57
N SER A 999 15.93 8.91 -37.82
CA SER A 999 14.93 9.93 -37.51
C SER A 999 15.56 11.03 -36.64
N ALA A 1000 15.09 12.27 -36.80
CA ALA A 1000 15.42 13.34 -35.87
C ALA A 1000 14.68 13.14 -34.53
N PRO A 1001 15.23 13.65 -33.42
CA PRO A 1001 14.47 13.76 -32.16
C PRO A 1001 13.22 14.62 -32.34
N VAL A 1002 12.20 14.35 -31.54
CA VAL A 1002 10.97 15.17 -31.43
C VAL A 1002 11.06 16.15 -30.27
N ASP A 1003 10.18 17.14 -30.25
CA ASP A 1003 10.07 18.13 -29.18
C ASP A 1003 9.48 17.51 -27.90
N THR A 1004 10.34 16.82 -27.16
CA THR A 1004 9.98 16.22 -25.87
C THR A 1004 9.68 17.26 -24.79
N ALA A 1005 10.14 18.51 -24.91
CA ALA A 1005 9.84 19.56 -23.95
C ALA A 1005 8.37 20.01 -24.05
N ALA A 1006 7.87 20.22 -25.27
CA ALA A 1006 6.44 20.48 -25.50
C ALA A 1006 5.55 19.32 -24.99
N LEU A 1007 6.02 18.08 -25.11
CA LEU A 1007 5.32 16.90 -24.60
C LEU A 1007 5.36 16.81 -23.06
N GLU A 1008 6.48 17.14 -22.42
CA GLU A 1008 6.58 17.26 -20.96
C GLU A 1008 5.59 18.32 -20.44
N GLU A 1009 5.48 19.48 -21.10
CA GLU A 1009 4.52 20.53 -20.74
C GLU A 1009 3.05 20.08 -20.89
N LEU A 1010 2.69 19.42 -22.00
CA LEU A 1010 1.33 18.90 -22.21
C LEU A 1010 0.94 17.89 -21.12
N LEU A 1011 1.85 16.99 -20.74
CA LEU A 1011 1.63 16.02 -19.66
C LEU A 1011 1.36 16.73 -18.32
N LEU A 1012 2.08 17.82 -18.03
CA LEU A 1012 1.96 18.59 -16.80
C LEU A 1012 0.67 19.44 -16.77
N ARG A 1013 0.25 20.03 -17.90
CA ARG A 1013 -1.04 20.72 -18.04
C ARG A 1013 -2.23 19.77 -17.88
N VAL A 1014 -2.18 18.56 -18.47
CA VAL A 1014 -3.20 17.51 -18.24
C VAL A 1014 -3.20 17.06 -16.78
N SER A 1015 -2.02 16.97 -16.13
CA SER A 1015 -1.94 16.65 -14.71
C SER A 1015 -2.58 17.73 -13.84
N ARG A 1016 -2.40 19.02 -14.16
CA ARG A 1016 -3.02 20.14 -13.42
C ARG A 1016 -4.54 20.09 -13.50
N LEU A 1017 -5.09 20.02 -14.71
CA LEU A 1017 -6.54 19.91 -14.96
C LEU A 1017 -7.26 18.85 -14.11
N VAL A 1018 -6.61 17.71 -13.84
CA VAL A 1018 -7.19 16.60 -13.07
C VAL A 1018 -6.91 16.68 -11.56
N ASP A 1019 -5.88 17.41 -11.12
CA ASP A 1019 -5.62 17.68 -9.70
C ASP A 1019 -6.55 18.79 -9.17
N ASP A 1020 -6.65 19.86 -9.96
CA ASP A 1020 -7.41 21.08 -9.65
C ASP A 1020 -8.93 20.83 -9.74
N HIS A 1021 -9.38 19.92 -10.63
CA HIS A 1021 -10.80 19.55 -10.80
C HIS A 1021 -11.07 18.03 -10.68
N PRO A 1022 -11.34 17.51 -9.48
CA PRO A 1022 -11.64 16.08 -9.23
C PRO A 1022 -12.90 15.54 -9.93
N GLU A 1023 -13.73 16.43 -10.45
CA GLU A 1023 -14.88 16.14 -11.32
C GLU A 1023 -14.42 15.54 -12.66
N VAL A 1024 -13.21 15.86 -13.12
CA VAL A 1024 -12.62 15.40 -14.37
C VAL A 1024 -12.11 13.96 -14.22
N VAL A 1025 -13.04 13.02 -14.16
CA VAL A 1025 -12.75 11.58 -13.96
C VAL A 1025 -12.03 10.91 -15.13
N GLY A 1026 -11.96 11.55 -16.30
CA GLY A 1026 -11.13 11.07 -17.41
C GLY A 1026 -10.84 12.13 -18.48
N VAL A 1027 -9.60 12.11 -18.97
CA VAL A 1027 -9.11 12.85 -20.14
C VAL A 1027 -8.37 11.87 -21.06
N GLY A 1028 -8.63 11.92 -22.36
CA GLY A 1028 -7.87 11.15 -23.35
C GLY A 1028 -7.59 12.00 -24.57
N LEU A 1029 -6.31 12.26 -24.82
CA LEU A 1029 -5.79 12.98 -25.99
C LEU A 1029 -5.18 11.96 -26.94
N GLU A 1030 -5.81 11.79 -28.10
CA GLU A 1030 -5.43 10.76 -29.06
C GLU A 1030 -5.86 11.09 -30.50
N PRO A 1031 -4.95 11.05 -31.49
CA PRO A 1031 -3.49 11.07 -31.33
C PRO A 1031 -2.98 12.48 -30.96
N VAL A 1032 -1.86 12.53 -30.27
CA VAL A 1032 -1.02 13.72 -30.10
C VAL A 1032 0.22 13.54 -30.97
N VAL A 1033 0.34 14.31 -32.04
CA VAL A 1033 1.48 14.24 -32.97
C VAL A 1033 2.60 15.14 -32.44
N VAL A 1034 3.74 14.55 -32.09
CA VAL A 1034 4.91 15.30 -31.58
C VAL A 1034 5.93 15.44 -32.69
N ALA A 1035 6.12 16.67 -33.20
CA ALA A 1035 7.01 16.97 -34.31
C ALA A 1035 8.41 17.35 -33.81
N GLN A 1036 9.33 17.72 -34.70
CA GLN A 1036 10.66 18.24 -34.32
C GLN A 1036 10.60 19.56 -33.52
N HIS A 1037 9.52 20.33 -33.71
CA HIS A 1037 9.27 21.61 -33.06
C HIS A 1037 7.78 21.67 -32.72
N GLY A 1038 7.44 21.67 -31.43
CA GLY A 1038 6.07 21.60 -30.94
C GLY A 1038 5.33 20.29 -31.19
N LEU A 1039 4.05 20.28 -30.81
CA LEU A 1039 3.12 19.15 -30.96
C LEU A 1039 1.75 19.63 -31.45
N SER A 1040 0.87 18.68 -31.79
CA SER A 1040 -0.53 18.96 -32.16
C SER A 1040 -1.46 17.88 -31.65
N VAL A 1041 -2.50 18.28 -30.91
CA VAL A 1041 -3.54 17.38 -30.39
C VAL A 1041 -4.65 17.26 -31.42
N LEU A 1042 -4.81 16.10 -32.07
CA LEU A 1042 -5.78 15.90 -33.17
C LEU A 1042 -7.15 15.39 -32.72
N GLY A 1043 -7.25 14.94 -31.47
CA GLY A 1043 -8.48 14.42 -30.89
C GLY A 1043 -8.40 14.44 -29.37
N ALA A 1044 -9.53 14.76 -28.74
CA ALA A 1044 -9.66 14.79 -27.31
C ALA A 1044 -11.01 14.22 -26.87
N SER A 1045 -11.01 13.61 -25.69
CA SER A 1045 -12.20 13.14 -24.98
C SER A 1045 -12.07 13.52 -23.52
N VAL A 1046 -13.13 14.06 -22.94
CA VAL A 1046 -13.19 14.42 -21.52
C VAL A 1046 -14.47 13.84 -20.93
N ARG A 1047 -14.38 13.27 -19.74
CA ARG A 1047 -15.51 12.73 -19.00
C ARG A 1047 -15.54 13.33 -17.61
N LEU A 1048 -16.68 13.95 -17.28
CA LEU A 1048 -16.98 14.50 -15.97
C LEU A 1048 -17.83 13.52 -15.16
N ALA A 1049 -17.73 13.57 -13.84
CA ALA A 1049 -18.71 12.98 -12.92
C ALA A 1049 -18.69 13.79 -11.61
N PRO A 1050 -19.72 13.68 -10.75
CA PRO A 1050 -19.62 14.16 -9.38
C PRO A 1050 -18.35 13.59 -8.72
N PRO A 1051 -17.59 14.40 -7.95
CA PRO A 1051 -16.30 13.98 -7.46
C PRO A 1051 -16.48 12.78 -6.51
N PRO A 1052 -15.68 11.70 -6.65
CA PRO A 1052 -15.75 10.60 -5.71
C PRO A 1052 -15.42 11.13 -4.31
N PRO A 1053 -16.13 10.70 -3.25
CA PRO A 1053 -15.88 11.19 -1.89
C PRO A 1053 -14.40 11.04 -1.56
N ARG A 1054 -13.72 12.15 -1.25
CA ARG A 1054 -12.27 12.21 -0.96
C ARG A 1054 -11.99 11.54 0.39
N THR A 1055 -11.98 10.19 0.39
CA THR A 1055 -11.82 9.32 1.57
C THR A 1055 -10.53 9.51 2.37
N ASP A 1056 -9.58 10.28 1.84
CA ASP A 1056 -8.28 10.58 2.43
C ASP A 1056 -8.11 12.05 2.90
N LEU A 1057 -9.11 12.90 2.66
CA LEU A 1057 -9.19 14.31 3.11
C LEU A 1057 -10.40 14.58 4.03
N GLY A 1058 -11.21 13.55 4.31
CA GLY A 1058 -12.27 13.61 5.32
C GLY A 1058 -11.73 13.61 6.76
N PRO A 1059 -12.63 13.62 7.76
CA PRO A 1059 -12.22 13.45 9.15
C PRO A 1059 -11.64 12.04 9.38
N ARG A 1060 -10.93 11.83 10.51
CA ARG A 1060 -10.25 10.56 10.81
C ARG A 1060 -11.27 9.45 11.12
N THR A 1061 -11.58 8.62 10.14
CA THR A 1061 -12.46 7.45 10.30
C THR A 1061 -11.70 6.12 10.12
N LEU A 1062 -12.16 5.09 10.81
CA LEU A 1062 -11.85 3.70 10.48
C LEU A 1062 -12.74 3.25 9.31
N PRO A 1063 -12.29 2.34 8.44
CA PRO A 1063 -13.13 1.83 7.36
C PRO A 1063 -14.40 1.17 7.90
N SER A 1064 -15.53 1.51 7.30
CA SER A 1064 -16.73 0.68 7.25
C SER A 1064 -16.54 -0.38 6.16
N TYR A 1065 -16.97 -1.62 6.44
CA TYR A 1065 -16.79 -2.80 5.58
C TYR A 1065 -18.12 -3.49 5.32
#